data_AF-A0ABD0KN57-F1
#
_entry.id   AF-A0ABD0KN57-F1
#
_cell.length_a   1.000
_cell.length_b   1.000
_cell.length_c   1.000
_cell.angle_alpha   90.00
_cell.angle_beta   90.00
_cell.angle_gamma   90.00
#
_symmetry.space_group_name_H-M   'P 1'
#
loop_
_entity.id
_entity.type
_entity.pdbx_description
1 polymer ?
#
loop_
_entity_poly.entity_id
_entity_poly.type
_entity_poly.pdbx_seq_one_letter_code
_entity_poly.pdbx_strand_id
1 'polypeptide(L)'
;MATVLQYVPFSSMIEPGFWHKLSENKLNVYGLDDQAQKIKGFYFNGDPEGLAPRLTIDYAAFDISDTIPPRNFPASGLLLNSNTVEDFKNLDKKQKLTALGSEIWESIKSGAALKDPMLLSRFILLTYADLKKYKFFYWFGSPCLLAPETVILNSPPCHLNQRFNEKQISSLLESYDNFQQRKLVFENYFILVEEEGDRLCVQEVSGIQRALEEKKKVLAGFCDPSTLESNPGWPLRNFLTLLAYHFAKELPNLEVVCLRDRSRKGEREITHSIVLSVQLSSIADLAETPKVLGWERNERQKMGARVVDLSASMDPTKLAESAVNLNLRLMRWRLMPDLCLDKIAATRCLLLGAGTLGCNVARNLVSWGVHHITLVDNARVSYSNPVRQSLFTFEDCLNGGKPKAEAAAEALRRIFPGVVSEGISLSIPMPGHSVSGGLEKQVEEDVKRLEQLIENHDAVFLLMDTRESRWLPTLIAAAKGKIVINAALGFDTFLVLRHGVKTGGPVPPKAAAASCIAEGLVGSQLGCYFCNDVVAPGNSMRDRTLDQQCTVTRPGVSMMASALAVELLISVLQHPKGGDAPADTSAHEDNLTKEAECSLGLVPHQIRGFLSRFHQILPAGQAFDKCTACSSTVLDRYRQDGFQFLLQAFNEPLFLEEMTGLTQMHQDTLDVWDLSDDEDLSSMETS
;
A
#
# COMPACT_ATOMS: atom_id res chain seq x y z
N MET A 1 -29.68 -29.39 41.37
CA MET A 1 -29.97 -28.00 40.96
C MET A 1 -30.51 -28.07 39.54
N ALA A 2 -31.59 -27.35 39.22
CA ALA A 2 -32.12 -27.31 37.87
C ALA A 2 -31.13 -26.60 36.94
N THR A 3 -30.68 -27.26 35.88
CA THR A 3 -29.71 -26.68 34.93
C THR A 3 -30.47 -25.88 33.88
N VAL A 4 -30.15 -24.59 33.73
CA VAL A 4 -30.76 -23.71 32.71
C VAL A 4 -30.03 -23.88 31.39
N LEU A 5 -30.78 -24.01 30.29
CA LEU A 5 -30.21 -24.14 28.95
C LEU A 5 -29.52 -22.84 28.50
N GLN A 6 -28.26 -22.93 28.11
CA GLN A 6 -27.47 -21.85 27.53
C GLN A 6 -27.34 -22.05 26.01
N TYR A 7 -27.07 -20.96 25.28
CA TYR A 7 -27.10 -20.97 23.82
C TYR A 7 -25.91 -20.20 23.25
N VAL A 8 -25.40 -20.66 22.11
CA VAL A 8 -24.27 -20.04 21.42
C VAL A 8 -24.78 -19.04 20.38
N PRO A 9 -24.49 -17.73 20.50
CA PRO A 9 -24.93 -16.73 19.54
C PRO A 9 -24.24 -16.88 18.18
N PHE A 10 -24.89 -16.40 17.12
CA PHE A 10 -24.25 -16.26 15.81
C PHE A 10 -23.15 -15.19 15.84
N SER A 11 -22.07 -15.47 15.11
CA SER A 11 -21.08 -14.49 14.66
C SER A 11 -21.34 -14.15 13.19
N SER A 12 -21.26 -12.88 12.82
CA SER A 12 -21.40 -12.47 11.42
C SER A 12 -20.16 -12.84 10.61
N MET A 13 -20.34 -13.37 9.40
CA MET A 13 -19.28 -13.56 8.40
C MET A 13 -19.69 -12.81 7.13
N ILE A 14 -19.20 -11.59 6.94
CA ILE A 14 -19.55 -10.75 5.78
C ILE A 14 -18.38 -10.76 4.80
N GLU A 15 -18.60 -11.30 3.61
CA GLU A 15 -17.53 -11.43 2.61
C GLU A 15 -17.17 -10.09 1.96
N PRO A 16 -15.93 -9.89 1.49
CA PRO A 16 -15.53 -8.68 0.76
C PRO A 16 -16.47 -8.35 -0.42
N GLY A 17 -16.94 -9.37 -1.15
CA GLY A 17 -17.86 -9.21 -2.28
C GLY A 17 -19.17 -8.51 -1.92
N PHE A 18 -19.67 -8.70 -0.69
CA PHE A 18 -20.85 -7.99 -0.18
C PHE A 18 -20.60 -6.48 -0.13
N TRP A 19 -19.44 -6.04 0.39
CA TRP A 19 -19.11 -4.62 0.53
C TRP A 19 -18.89 -3.93 -0.82
N HIS A 20 -18.30 -4.65 -1.78
CA HIS A 20 -18.24 -4.20 -3.17
C HIS A 20 -19.63 -3.95 -3.74
N LYS A 21 -20.54 -4.93 -3.61
CA LYS A 21 -21.90 -4.81 -4.14
C LYS A 21 -22.72 -3.74 -3.42
N LEU A 22 -22.55 -3.61 -2.09
CA LEU A 22 -23.17 -2.54 -1.31
C LEU A 22 -22.72 -1.16 -1.80
N SER A 23 -21.43 -0.99 -2.08
CA SER A 23 -20.87 0.26 -2.60
C SER A 23 -21.42 0.61 -3.98
N GLU A 24 -21.48 -0.38 -4.88
CA GLU A 24 -22.07 -0.25 -6.22
C GLU A 24 -23.55 0.14 -6.13
N ASN A 25 -24.34 -0.59 -5.34
CA ASN A 25 -25.75 -0.30 -5.16
C ASN A 25 -25.96 1.08 -4.49
N LYS A 26 -25.13 1.47 -3.53
CA LYS A 26 -25.25 2.78 -2.89
C LYS A 26 -25.00 3.93 -3.87
N LEU A 27 -24.05 3.79 -4.78
CA LEU A 27 -23.75 4.81 -5.79
C LEU A 27 -24.76 4.83 -6.95
N ASN A 28 -25.18 3.66 -7.41
CA ASN A 28 -25.92 3.54 -8.68
C ASN A 28 -27.44 3.34 -8.50
N VAL A 29 -27.88 2.80 -7.35
CA VAL A 29 -29.28 2.39 -7.13
C VAL A 29 -29.92 3.20 -6.00
N TYR A 30 -29.33 3.17 -4.80
CA TYR A 30 -29.95 3.78 -3.61
C TYR A 30 -29.75 5.30 -3.57
N GLY A 31 -28.57 5.80 -3.96
CA GLY A 31 -28.24 7.22 -3.83
C GLY A 31 -28.43 7.70 -2.38
N LEU A 32 -29.31 8.69 -2.17
CA LEU A 32 -29.66 9.21 -0.85
C LEU A 32 -30.74 8.40 -0.12
N ASP A 33 -31.38 7.43 -0.78
CA ASP A 33 -32.37 6.57 -0.15
C ASP A 33 -31.70 5.71 0.94
N ASP A 34 -32.29 5.77 2.14
CA ASP A 34 -31.90 5.01 3.34
C ASP A 34 -32.97 4.00 3.76
N GLN A 35 -33.96 3.76 2.90
CA GLN A 35 -34.96 2.71 3.11
C GLN A 35 -34.33 1.34 3.28
N ALA A 36 -34.93 0.55 4.16
CA ALA A 36 -34.46 -0.77 4.52
C ALA A 36 -34.59 -1.73 3.32
N GLN A 37 -33.50 -2.43 3.02
CA GLN A 37 -33.42 -3.37 1.90
C GLN A 37 -33.52 -4.80 2.42
N LYS A 38 -34.27 -5.65 1.73
CA LYS A 38 -34.30 -7.09 2.04
C LYS A 38 -33.03 -7.73 1.50
N ILE A 39 -32.36 -8.51 2.32
CA ILE A 39 -31.19 -9.29 1.95
C ILE A 39 -31.35 -10.73 2.40
N LYS A 40 -30.61 -11.66 1.79
CA LYS A 40 -30.53 -13.06 2.21
C LYS A 40 -29.16 -13.34 2.81
N GLY A 41 -29.12 -14.27 3.73
CA GLY A 41 -27.89 -14.85 4.28
C GLY A 41 -28.11 -16.33 4.51
N PHE A 42 -27.07 -17.02 4.95
CA PHE A 42 -27.17 -18.45 5.23
C PHE A 42 -26.21 -18.87 6.33
N TYR A 43 -26.46 -20.02 6.92
CA TYR A 43 -25.55 -20.63 7.89
C TYR A 43 -25.38 -22.13 7.60
N PHE A 44 -24.41 -22.73 8.28
CA PHE A 44 -24.02 -24.12 8.09
C PHE A 44 -23.99 -24.86 9.45
N ASN A 45 -24.26 -26.17 9.45
CA ASN A 45 -24.27 -27.01 10.66
C ASN A 45 -23.15 -28.08 10.66
N GLY A 46 -22.19 -27.98 9.73
CA GLY A 46 -21.06 -28.90 9.60
C GLY A 46 -19.69 -28.28 9.93
N ASP A 47 -19.67 -27.13 10.61
CA ASP A 47 -18.42 -26.49 11.01
C ASP A 47 -17.65 -27.36 12.03
N PRO A 48 -16.31 -27.47 11.91
CA PRO A 48 -15.48 -28.22 12.84
C PRO A 48 -15.49 -27.61 14.25
N GLU A 49 -15.07 -28.41 15.23
CA GLU A 49 -14.98 -27.99 16.62
C GLU A 49 -14.06 -26.76 16.81
N GLY A 50 -14.45 -25.86 17.71
CA GLY A 50 -13.70 -24.64 18.03
C GLY A 50 -14.05 -23.41 17.18
N LEU A 51 -14.84 -23.57 16.11
CA LEU A 51 -15.37 -22.43 15.36
C LEU A 51 -16.69 -21.93 15.94
N ALA A 52 -16.86 -20.61 16.00
CA ALA A 52 -18.14 -20.02 16.38
C ALA A 52 -19.21 -20.27 15.29
N PRO A 53 -20.49 -20.39 15.65
CA PRO A 53 -21.60 -20.44 14.69
C PRO A 53 -21.58 -19.19 13.79
N ARG A 54 -21.49 -19.36 12.48
CA ARG A 54 -21.42 -18.23 11.55
C ARG A 54 -22.71 -18.07 10.74
N LEU A 55 -23.16 -16.83 10.60
CA LEU A 55 -24.13 -16.45 9.59
C LEU A 55 -23.39 -15.67 8.50
N THR A 56 -23.36 -16.24 7.30
CA THR A 56 -22.63 -15.73 6.15
C THR A 56 -23.51 -14.84 5.28
N ILE A 57 -22.92 -13.73 4.82
CA ILE A 57 -23.51 -12.79 3.87
C ILE A 57 -22.47 -12.55 2.77
N ASP A 58 -22.82 -12.94 1.55
CA ASP A 58 -21.96 -12.85 0.37
C ASP A 58 -22.46 -11.78 -0.62
N TYR A 59 -21.88 -11.73 -1.82
CA TYR A 59 -22.29 -10.78 -2.86
C TYR A 59 -23.71 -11.03 -3.39
N ALA A 60 -24.19 -12.28 -3.31
CA ALA A 60 -25.51 -12.68 -3.79
C ALA A 60 -26.63 -12.28 -2.81
N ALA A 61 -26.29 -11.80 -1.61
CA ALA A 61 -27.24 -11.38 -0.59
C ALA A 61 -28.32 -10.38 -1.06
N PHE A 62 -28.03 -9.57 -2.09
CA PHE A 62 -28.95 -8.59 -2.64
C PHE A 62 -29.92 -9.16 -3.69
N ASP A 63 -29.63 -10.34 -4.26
CA ASP A 63 -30.52 -11.02 -5.19
C ASP A 63 -31.36 -12.05 -4.43
N ILE A 64 -32.60 -11.67 -4.11
CA ILE A 64 -33.54 -12.52 -3.35
C ILE A 64 -33.93 -13.77 -4.15
N SER A 65 -33.86 -13.72 -5.49
CA SER A 65 -34.29 -14.81 -6.37
C SER A 65 -33.23 -15.88 -6.58
N ASP A 66 -31.97 -15.54 -6.35
CA ASP A 66 -30.84 -16.42 -6.58
C ASP A 66 -30.72 -17.53 -5.51
N THR A 67 -30.16 -18.68 -5.87
CA THR A 67 -30.11 -19.88 -5.03
C THR A 67 -28.95 -19.86 -4.06
N ILE A 68 -29.20 -20.25 -2.81
CA ILE A 68 -28.16 -20.39 -1.78
C ILE A 68 -27.30 -21.63 -2.10
N PRO A 69 -25.99 -21.64 -1.79
CA PRO A 69 -25.15 -22.81 -1.99
C PRO A 69 -25.73 -24.07 -1.33
N PRO A 70 -25.59 -25.25 -1.96
CA PRO A 70 -26.20 -26.48 -1.47
C PRO A 70 -25.72 -26.83 -0.06
N ARG A 71 -26.58 -27.49 0.73
CA ARG A 71 -26.33 -27.86 2.15
C ARG A 71 -26.16 -26.68 3.12
N ASN A 72 -26.65 -25.49 2.77
CA ASN A 72 -26.73 -24.36 3.68
C ASN A 72 -28.17 -24.03 4.02
N PHE A 73 -28.38 -23.42 5.18
CA PHE A 73 -29.69 -23.07 5.68
C PHE A 73 -29.96 -21.57 5.50
N PRO A 74 -31.04 -21.19 4.82
CA PRO A 74 -31.40 -19.80 4.57
C PRO A 74 -31.71 -19.03 5.87
N ALA A 75 -31.37 -17.75 5.86
CA ALA A 75 -31.84 -16.77 6.82
C ALA A 75 -32.26 -15.48 6.08
N SER A 76 -33.42 -14.94 6.44
CA SER A 76 -33.92 -13.70 5.84
C SER A 76 -33.40 -12.48 6.61
N GLY A 77 -32.88 -11.49 5.90
CA GLY A 77 -32.21 -10.33 6.48
C GLY A 77 -32.83 -8.99 6.11
N LEU A 78 -32.66 -8.02 6.99
CA LEU A 78 -32.96 -6.61 6.74
C LEU A 78 -31.69 -5.76 6.83
N LEU A 79 -31.32 -5.09 5.75
CA LEU A 79 -30.21 -4.16 5.67
C LEU A 79 -30.71 -2.72 5.84
N LEU A 80 -30.14 -1.99 6.81
CA LEU A 80 -30.34 -0.55 6.95
C LEU A 80 -29.00 0.16 6.78
N ASN A 81 -28.86 0.88 5.67
CA ASN A 81 -27.63 1.60 5.35
C ASN A 81 -27.81 3.11 5.53
N SER A 82 -27.22 3.66 6.59
CA SER A 82 -27.27 5.10 6.87
C SER A 82 -26.35 5.88 5.93
N ASN A 83 -26.76 7.10 5.56
CA ASN A 83 -25.97 8.01 4.74
C ASN A 83 -24.84 8.69 5.50
N THR A 84 -25.08 9.03 6.78
CA THR A 84 -24.10 9.71 7.64
C THR A 84 -23.74 8.85 8.85
N VAL A 85 -22.58 9.12 9.45
CA VAL A 85 -22.14 8.41 10.66
C VAL A 85 -22.97 8.84 11.86
N GLU A 86 -23.47 10.07 11.87
CA GLU A 86 -24.37 10.62 12.88
C GLU A 86 -25.70 9.86 12.89
N ASP A 87 -26.32 9.65 11.73
CA ASP A 87 -27.56 8.88 11.60
C ASP A 87 -27.37 7.44 12.09
N PHE A 88 -26.26 6.80 11.72
CA PHE A 88 -25.93 5.46 12.18
C PHE A 88 -25.78 5.38 13.72
N LYS A 89 -25.15 6.39 14.33
CA LYS A 89 -25.00 6.48 15.79
C LYS A 89 -26.33 6.72 16.49
N ASN A 90 -27.15 7.63 15.96
CA ASN A 90 -28.43 8.05 16.52
C ASN A 90 -29.59 7.08 16.26
N LEU A 91 -29.44 6.16 15.31
CA LEU A 91 -30.44 5.13 15.02
C LEU A 91 -30.82 4.37 16.30
N ASP A 92 -32.11 4.24 16.58
CA ASP A 92 -32.62 3.42 17.70
C ASP A 92 -32.50 1.93 17.38
N LYS A 93 -31.36 1.37 17.74
CA LYS A 93 -30.97 -0.02 17.49
C LYS A 93 -31.85 -0.98 18.27
N LYS A 94 -32.34 -0.59 19.46
CA LYS A 94 -33.22 -1.44 20.27
C LYS A 94 -34.58 -1.56 19.59
N GLN A 95 -35.14 -0.45 19.13
CA GLN A 95 -36.42 -0.44 18.42
C GLN A 95 -36.35 -1.26 17.13
N LYS A 96 -35.30 -1.10 16.31
CA LYS A 96 -35.15 -1.84 15.06
C LYS A 96 -35.07 -3.35 15.27
N LEU A 97 -34.30 -3.81 16.26
CA LEU A 97 -34.24 -5.24 16.60
C LEU A 97 -35.59 -5.76 17.11
N THR A 98 -36.27 -4.97 17.95
CA THR A 98 -37.57 -5.33 18.53
C THR A 98 -38.65 -5.43 17.44
N ALA A 99 -38.66 -4.51 16.46
CA ALA A 99 -39.59 -4.55 15.34
C ALA A 99 -39.47 -5.86 14.54
N LEU A 100 -38.23 -6.26 14.21
CA LEU A 100 -38.00 -7.53 13.52
C LEU A 100 -38.36 -8.75 14.38
N GLY A 101 -38.13 -8.69 15.69
CA GLY A 101 -38.58 -9.71 16.63
C GLY A 101 -40.11 -9.83 16.71
N SER A 102 -40.84 -8.71 16.67
CA SER A 102 -42.31 -8.71 16.60
C SER A 102 -42.82 -9.41 15.34
N GLU A 103 -42.15 -9.26 14.20
CA GLU A 103 -42.52 -10.01 12.99
C GLU A 103 -42.37 -11.54 13.18
N ILE A 104 -41.31 -11.99 13.87
CA ILE A 104 -41.14 -13.40 14.23
C ILE A 104 -42.29 -13.84 15.15
N TRP A 105 -42.63 -13.01 16.14
CA TRP A 105 -43.69 -13.31 17.09
C TRP A 105 -45.07 -13.41 16.44
N GLU A 106 -45.43 -12.49 15.54
CA GLU A 106 -46.66 -12.58 14.76
C GLU A 106 -46.69 -13.82 13.86
N SER A 107 -45.55 -14.21 13.28
CA SER A 107 -45.43 -15.45 12.50
C SER A 107 -45.67 -16.69 13.36
N ILE A 108 -45.23 -16.67 14.63
CA ILE A 108 -45.50 -17.73 15.61
C ILE A 108 -46.98 -17.76 15.97
N LYS A 109 -47.57 -16.64 16.41
CA LYS A 109 -48.97 -16.57 16.86
C LYS A 109 -49.96 -16.98 15.78
N SER A 110 -49.76 -16.51 14.55
CA SER A 110 -50.62 -16.80 13.40
C SER A 110 -50.52 -18.25 12.89
N GLY A 111 -49.52 -19.02 13.36
CA GLY A 111 -49.22 -20.36 12.85
C GLY A 111 -48.53 -20.36 11.47
N ALA A 112 -48.16 -19.20 10.92
CA ALA A 112 -47.40 -19.13 9.67
C ALA A 112 -46.04 -19.83 9.80
N ALA A 113 -45.37 -19.67 10.94
CA ALA A 113 -44.09 -20.33 11.24
C ALA A 113 -44.18 -21.86 11.43
N LEU A 114 -45.39 -22.43 11.61
CA LEU A 114 -45.59 -23.89 11.58
C LEU A 114 -45.58 -24.43 10.15
N LYS A 115 -46.03 -23.63 9.19
CA LYS A 115 -46.04 -23.98 7.76
C LYS A 115 -44.69 -23.69 7.10
N ASP A 116 -44.09 -22.55 7.45
CA ASP A 116 -42.77 -22.15 6.99
C ASP A 116 -41.86 -21.80 8.19
N PRO A 117 -41.14 -22.80 8.72
CA PRO A 117 -40.21 -22.61 9.84
C PRO A 117 -39.04 -21.66 9.53
N MET A 118 -38.74 -21.36 8.26
CA MET A 118 -37.67 -20.42 7.91
C MET A 118 -37.94 -19.01 8.41
N LEU A 119 -39.21 -18.64 8.64
CA LEU A 119 -39.61 -17.35 9.19
C LEU A 119 -39.03 -17.08 10.59
N LEU A 120 -38.59 -18.13 11.31
CA LEU A 120 -37.91 -18.02 12.60
C LEU A 120 -36.45 -17.58 12.49
N SER A 121 -35.83 -17.80 11.33
CA SER A 121 -34.41 -17.49 11.05
C SER A 121 -34.29 -16.17 10.33
N ARG A 122 -34.28 -15.09 11.13
CA ARG A 122 -34.10 -13.72 10.62
C ARG A 122 -32.84 -13.05 11.17
N PHE A 123 -32.37 -12.03 10.47
CA PHE A 123 -31.28 -11.16 10.92
C PHE A 123 -31.46 -9.70 10.48
N ILE A 124 -30.72 -8.80 11.12
CA ILE A 124 -30.66 -7.39 10.79
C ILE A 124 -29.19 -6.98 10.66
N LEU A 125 -28.89 -6.18 9.64
CA LEU A 125 -27.56 -5.64 9.40
C LEU A 125 -27.69 -4.11 9.30
N LEU A 126 -27.14 -3.41 10.29
CA LEU A 126 -27.03 -1.96 10.26
C LEU A 126 -25.67 -1.61 9.65
N THR A 127 -25.62 -0.70 8.69
CA THR A 127 -24.37 -0.28 8.05
C THR A 127 -24.26 1.23 7.90
N TYR A 128 -23.01 1.70 7.87
CA TYR A 128 -22.62 2.99 7.33
C TYR A 128 -21.34 2.79 6.52
N ALA A 129 -21.39 3.17 5.23
CA ALA A 129 -20.29 2.99 4.29
C ALA A 129 -19.59 4.32 4.01
N ASP A 130 -18.37 4.51 4.52
CA ASP A 130 -17.50 5.61 4.11
C ASP A 130 -16.78 5.22 2.81
N LEU A 131 -17.44 5.50 1.69
CA LEU A 131 -16.95 5.16 0.35
C LEU A 131 -15.70 5.95 -0.07
N LYS A 132 -15.36 7.04 0.63
CA LYS A 132 -14.14 7.81 0.36
C LYS A 132 -12.92 7.17 1.01
N LYS A 133 -13.09 6.60 2.21
CA LYS A 133 -12.03 5.92 2.95
C LYS A 133 -12.06 4.40 2.81
N TYR A 134 -13.06 3.86 2.12
CA TYR A 134 -13.33 2.41 2.01
C TYR A 134 -13.46 1.74 3.38
N LYS A 135 -14.08 2.43 4.34
CA LYS A 135 -14.34 1.95 5.70
C LYS A 135 -15.81 1.69 5.92
N PHE A 136 -16.14 0.48 6.35
CA PHE A 136 -17.50 0.02 6.53
C PHE A 136 -17.76 -0.23 8.01
N PHE A 137 -18.67 0.55 8.58
CA PHE A 137 -19.13 0.39 9.95
C PHE A 137 -20.39 -0.46 9.91
N TYR A 138 -20.46 -1.50 10.74
CA TYR A 138 -21.66 -2.34 10.77
C TYR A 138 -21.97 -2.89 12.14
N TRP A 139 -23.23 -3.23 12.36
CA TRP A 139 -23.65 -3.99 13.54
C TRP A 139 -24.68 -5.03 13.13
N PHE A 140 -24.33 -6.28 13.37
CA PHE A 140 -25.16 -7.44 13.07
C PHE A 140 -26.05 -7.81 14.27
N GLY A 141 -27.29 -8.18 13.99
CA GLY A 141 -28.24 -8.67 14.99
C GLY A 141 -29.01 -9.90 14.50
N SER A 142 -29.15 -10.91 15.35
CA SER A 142 -30.02 -12.07 15.11
C SER A 142 -31.13 -12.09 16.15
N PRO A 143 -32.31 -11.50 15.86
CA PRO A 143 -33.41 -11.36 16.80
C PRO A 143 -33.87 -12.71 17.35
N CYS A 144 -33.94 -12.76 18.67
CA CYS A 144 -34.37 -13.91 19.41
C CYS A 144 -35.39 -13.50 20.46
N LEU A 145 -36.51 -14.24 20.52
CA LEU A 145 -37.56 -14.05 21.50
C LEU A 145 -37.17 -14.73 22.83
N LEU A 146 -37.29 -14.00 23.94
CA LEU A 146 -37.06 -14.53 25.28
C LEU A 146 -38.37 -15.04 25.89
N ALA A 147 -38.95 -16.08 25.29
CA ALA A 147 -40.14 -16.76 25.81
C ALA A 147 -40.09 -18.27 25.46
N PRO A 148 -40.25 -19.19 26.44
CA PRO A 148 -40.26 -18.96 27.88
C PRO A 148 -38.92 -18.33 28.36
N GLU A 149 -38.97 -17.54 29.45
CA GLU A 149 -37.78 -16.79 29.93
C GLU A 149 -36.61 -17.69 30.30
N THR A 150 -36.91 -18.85 30.87
CA THR A 150 -35.95 -19.89 31.23
C THR A 150 -36.43 -21.24 30.75
N VAL A 151 -35.58 -21.95 30.02
CA VAL A 151 -35.79 -23.35 29.64
C VAL A 151 -34.92 -24.21 30.56
N ILE A 152 -35.54 -25.14 31.28
CA ILE A 152 -34.87 -26.03 32.22
C ILE A 152 -34.56 -27.35 31.53
N LEU A 153 -33.35 -27.87 31.74
CA LEU A 153 -32.96 -29.21 31.32
C LEU A 153 -33.38 -30.24 32.37
N ASN A 154 -34.09 -31.28 31.92
CA ASN A 154 -34.46 -32.42 32.75
C ASN A 154 -33.25 -33.32 33.04
N SER A 155 -32.32 -33.40 32.10
CA SER A 155 -31.06 -34.16 32.19
C SER A 155 -29.93 -33.40 31.51
N PRO A 156 -28.65 -33.73 31.81
CA PRO A 156 -27.53 -33.19 31.05
C PRO A 156 -27.67 -33.51 29.55
N PRO A 157 -27.21 -32.62 28.65
CA PRO A 157 -27.12 -32.92 27.22
C PRO A 157 -26.35 -34.22 26.99
N CYS A 158 -26.87 -35.09 26.12
CA CYS A 158 -26.22 -36.34 25.77
C CYS A 158 -25.98 -36.43 24.27
N HIS A 159 -25.01 -37.25 23.86
CA HIS A 159 -24.73 -37.48 22.44
C HIS A 159 -25.80 -38.36 21.79
N LEU A 160 -25.95 -38.25 20.47
CA LEU A 160 -26.94 -39.01 19.72
C LEU A 160 -26.83 -40.53 19.96
N ASN A 161 -25.61 -41.08 20.03
CA ASN A 161 -25.32 -42.50 20.29
C ASN A 161 -25.58 -42.95 21.72
N GLN A 162 -25.76 -42.03 22.67
CA GLN A 162 -26.14 -42.35 24.04
C GLN A 162 -27.66 -42.49 24.19
N ARG A 163 -28.43 -41.84 23.30
CA ARG A 163 -29.90 -41.85 23.30
C ARG A 163 -30.51 -42.82 22.29
N PHE A 164 -29.89 -43.00 21.14
CA PHE A 164 -30.40 -43.81 20.03
C PHE A 164 -29.43 -44.93 19.67
N ASN A 165 -29.97 -46.07 19.26
CA ASN A 165 -29.17 -47.19 18.75
C ASN A 165 -28.72 -46.95 17.30
N GLU A 166 -27.78 -47.77 16.80
CA GLU A 166 -27.22 -47.60 15.45
C GLU A 166 -28.27 -47.69 14.33
N LYS A 167 -29.31 -48.52 14.50
CA LYS A 167 -30.42 -48.65 13.53
C LYS A 167 -31.26 -47.37 13.48
N GLN A 168 -31.61 -46.82 14.64
CA GLN A 168 -32.35 -45.57 14.77
C GLN A 168 -31.58 -44.40 14.17
N ILE A 169 -30.28 -44.32 14.44
CA ILE A 169 -29.41 -43.28 13.87
C ILE A 169 -29.35 -43.40 12.35
N SER A 170 -29.20 -44.62 11.82
CA SER A 170 -29.15 -44.85 10.37
C SER A 170 -30.49 -44.48 9.70
N SER A 171 -31.62 -44.86 10.31
CA SER A 171 -32.97 -44.48 9.87
C SER A 171 -33.20 -42.97 9.91
N LEU A 172 -32.71 -42.29 10.96
CA LEU A 172 -32.79 -40.84 11.09
C LEU A 172 -32.04 -40.15 9.94
N LEU A 173 -30.81 -40.58 9.66
CA LEU A 173 -29.98 -39.98 8.61
C LEU A 173 -30.58 -40.19 7.22
N GLU A 174 -31.03 -41.42 6.92
CA GLU A 174 -31.70 -41.72 5.65
C GLU A 174 -32.99 -40.91 5.49
N SER A 175 -33.80 -40.82 6.56
CA SER A 175 -35.03 -40.05 6.54
C SER A 175 -34.77 -38.54 6.40
N TYR A 176 -33.73 -38.02 7.06
CA TYR A 176 -33.30 -36.64 6.95
C TYR A 176 -32.81 -36.29 5.54
N ASP A 177 -31.97 -37.14 4.93
CA ASP A 177 -31.47 -36.90 3.58
C ASP A 177 -32.61 -36.92 2.56
N ASN A 178 -33.54 -37.87 2.69
CA ASN A 178 -34.77 -37.93 1.87
C ASN A 178 -35.66 -36.71 2.08
N PHE A 179 -35.76 -36.21 3.31
CA PHE A 179 -36.53 -35.01 3.64
C PHE A 179 -35.93 -33.77 2.96
N GLN A 180 -34.62 -33.54 3.09
CA GLN A 180 -33.95 -32.39 2.50
C GLN A 180 -33.95 -32.43 0.96
N GLN A 181 -33.78 -33.61 0.35
CA GLN A 181 -33.76 -33.77 -1.12
C GLN A 181 -35.09 -33.42 -1.80
N ARG A 182 -36.22 -33.50 -1.07
CA ARG A 182 -37.54 -33.13 -1.60
C ARG A 182 -37.78 -31.63 -1.62
N LYS A 183 -36.91 -30.84 -0.99
CA LYS A 183 -37.08 -29.40 -0.83
C LYS A 183 -36.20 -28.66 -1.83
N LEU A 184 -36.73 -27.55 -2.36
CA LEU A 184 -35.97 -26.64 -3.22
C LEU A 184 -34.85 -25.93 -2.45
N VAL A 185 -35.08 -25.68 -1.16
CA VAL A 185 -34.13 -25.07 -0.23
C VAL A 185 -34.13 -25.91 1.05
N PHE A 186 -32.96 -26.15 1.63
CA PHE A 186 -32.84 -26.97 2.84
C PHE A 186 -33.60 -26.31 4.00
N GLU A 187 -34.40 -27.11 4.69
CA GLU A 187 -35.13 -26.67 5.88
C GLU A 187 -34.27 -26.83 7.13
N ASN A 188 -34.37 -25.85 8.02
CA ASN A 188 -33.60 -25.71 9.25
C ASN A 188 -34.24 -26.41 10.46
N TYR A 189 -35.56 -26.59 10.47
CA TYR A 189 -36.32 -27.17 11.57
C TYR A 189 -37.21 -28.30 11.06
N PHE A 190 -37.34 -29.36 11.85
CA PHE A 190 -38.13 -30.53 11.52
C PHE A 190 -38.61 -31.22 12.80
N ILE A 191 -39.45 -32.24 12.66
CA ILE A 191 -39.83 -33.11 13.77
C ILE A 191 -39.40 -34.53 13.49
N LEU A 192 -39.23 -35.29 14.56
CA LEU A 192 -38.92 -36.71 14.52
C LEU A 192 -40.06 -37.47 15.18
N VAL A 193 -40.51 -38.52 14.52
CA VAL A 193 -41.55 -39.41 15.03
C VAL A 193 -40.92 -40.79 15.21
N GLU A 194 -40.99 -41.33 16.43
CA GLU A 194 -40.59 -42.71 16.73
C GLU A 194 -41.70 -43.66 16.23
N GLU A 195 -41.39 -44.50 15.23
CA GLU A 195 -42.28 -45.52 14.68
C GLU A 195 -41.95 -46.93 15.22
N GLU A 196 -42.87 -47.88 15.00
CA GLU A 196 -42.65 -49.28 15.39
C GLU A 196 -41.41 -49.88 14.69
N GLY A 197 -40.61 -50.65 15.44
CA GLY A 197 -39.42 -51.33 14.91
C GLY A 197 -38.14 -50.50 14.86
N ASP A 198 -37.92 -49.60 15.84
CA ASP A 198 -36.70 -48.79 15.98
C ASP A 198 -36.45 -47.83 14.80
N ARG A 199 -37.52 -47.33 14.17
CA ARG A 199 -37.42 -46.37 13.06
C ARG A 199 -37.69 -44.95 13.50
N LEU A 200 -36.85 -44.03 13.04
CA LEU A 200 -37.02 -42.58 13.23
C LEU A 200 -37.35 -41.95 11.89
N CYS A 201 -38.50 -41.27 11.84
CA CYS A 201 -39.01 -40.62 10.63
C CYS A 201 -38.98 -39.10 10.80
N VAL A 202 -38.27 -38.41 9.90
CA VAL A 202 -38.22 -36.95 9.79
C VAL A 202 -39.45 -36.46 9.04
N GLN A 203 -40.17 -35.52 9.64
CA GLN A 203 -41.35 -34.90 9.06
C GLN A 203 -41.32 -33.38 9.21
N GLU A 204 -42.18 -32.69 8.46
CA GLU A 204 -42.37 -31.25 8.54
C GLU A 204 -42.93 -30.83 9.91
N VAL A 205 -42.58 -29.63 10.38
CA VAL A 205 -43.07 -29.07 11.65
C VAL A 205 -44.60 -28.93 11.68
N SER A 206 -45.23 -28.75 10.51
CA SER A 206 -46.69 -28.72 10.36
C SER A 206 -47.37 -30.04 10.79
N GLY A 207 -46.64 -31.16 10.78
CA GLY A 207 -47.13 -32.49 11.11
C GLY A 207 -47.27 -32.80 12.60
N ILE A 208 -46.82 -31.91 13.50
CA ILE A 208 -46.82 -32.16 14.96
C ILE A 208 -48.21 -32.52 15.46
N GLN A 209 -49.22 -31.71 15.12
CA GLN A 209 -50.59 -31.90 15.59
C GLN A 209 -51.13 -33.30 15.22
N ARG A 210 -50.92 -33.71 13.98
CA ARG A 210 -51.33 -35.03 13.48
C ARG A 210 -50.61 -36.16 14.23
N ALA A 211 -49.30 -36.03 14.45
CA ALA A 211 -48.53 -37.05 15.16
C ALA A 211 -48.99 -37.21 16.63
N LEU A 212 -49.37 -36.11 17.28
CA LEU A 212 -49.94 -36.12 18.63
C LEU A 212 -51.33 -36.78 18.68
N GLU A 213 -52.19 -36.51 17.70
CA GLU A 213 -53.51 -37.16 17.56
C GLU A 213 -53.39 -38.67 17.33
N GLU A 214 -52.39 -39.09 16.55
CA GLU A 214 -52.02 -40.49 16.34
C GLU A 214 -51.33 -41.13 17.56
N LYS A 215 -51.16 -40.39 18.67
CA LYS A 215 -50.49 -40.80 19.93
C LYS A 215 -49.05 -41.31 19.72
N LYS A 216 -48.37 -40.80 18.70
CA LYS A 216 -46.96 -41.12 18.45
C LYS A 216 -46.05 -40.27 19.34
N LYS A 217 -44.87 -40.78 19.63
CA LYS A 217 -43.85 -40.02 20.38
C LYS A 217 -43.13 -39.07 19.42
N VAL A 218 -43.21 -37.78 19.72
CA VAL A 218 -42.66 -36.68 18.91
C VAL A 218 -41.44 -36.08 19.59
N LEU A 219 -40.38 -35.87 18.82
CA LEU A 219 -39.21 -35.12 19.21
C LEU A 219 -39.03 -33.94 18.24
N ALA A 220 -38.42 -32.85 18.72
CA ALA A 220 -38.10 -31.72 17.87
C ALA A 220 -36.69 -31.87 17.31
N GLY A 221 -36.46 -31.47 16.06
CA GLY A 221 -35.16 -31.50 15.42
C GLY A 221 -34.82 -30.16 14.77
N PHE A 222 -33.56 -29.75 14.85
CA PHE A 222 -33.08 -28.62 14.06
C PHE A 222 -31.62 -28.78 13.67
N CYS A 223 -31.25 -28.11 12.59
CA CYS A 223 -29.88 -28.07 12.08
C CYS A 223 -29.05 -27.11 12.93
N ASP A 224 -28.22 -27.64 13.82
CA ASP A 224 -27.53 -26.86 14.84
C ASP A 224 -26.20 -26.29 14.33
N PRO A 225 -26.03 -24.96 14.24
CA PRO A 225 -24.75 -24.36 13.86
C PRO A 225 -23.71 -24.37 14.98
N SER A 226 -24.08 -24.76 16.21
CA SER A 226 -23.14 -24.85 17.32
C SER A 226 -22.12 -25.95 17.15
N THR A 227 -20.89 -25.65 17.56
CA THR A 227 -19.78 -26.58 17.58
C THR A 227 -19.43 -27.04 19.00
N LEU A 228 -20.06 -26.47 20.03
CA LEU A 228 -19.79 -26.77 21.43
C LEU A 228 -20.49 -28.05 21.89
N GLU A 229 -19.81 -28.87 22.69
CA GLU A 229 -20.31 -30.18 23.13
C GLU A 229 -21.66 -30.13 23.84
N SER A 230 -21.91 -29.14 24.71
CA SER A 230 -23.10 -29.11 25.57
C SER A 230 -24.10 -28.00 25.27
N ASN A 231 -23.76 -27.06 24.38
CA ASN A 231 -24.56 -25.86 24.14
C ASN A 231 -25.10 -25.84 22.71
N PRO A 232 -26.43 -25.76 22.51
CA PRO A 232 -27.04 -25.58 21.20
C PRO A 232 -26.84 -24.17 20.64
N GLY A 233 -27.02 -24.01 19.34
CA GLY A 233 -26.94 -22.73 18.64
C GLY A 233 -28.12 -21.82 18.92
N TRP A 234 -27.94 -20.54 18.57
CA TRP A 234 -28.92 -19.47 18.70
C TRP A 234 -30.31 -19.77 18.10
N PRO A 235 -30.46 -20.45 16.92
CA PRO A 235 -31.75 -20.71 16.29
C PRO A 235 -32.76 -21.44 17.18
N LEU A 236 -32.27 -22.31 18.08
CA LEU A 236 -33.14 -23.15 18.91
C LEU A 236 -34.10 -22.33 19.77
N ARG A 237 -33.72 -21.14 20.23
CA ARG A 237 -34.58 -20.33 21.11
C ARG A 237 -35.92 -19.99 20.45
N ASN A 238 -35.90 -19.49 19.21
CA ASN A 238 -37.11 -19.13 18.47
C ASN A 238 -37.96 -20.38 18.17
N PHE A 239 -37.32 -21.52 17.92
CA PHE A 239 -38.03 -22.78 17.71
C PHE A 239 -38.72 -23.29 18.98
N LEU A 240 -38.04 -23.23 20.14
CA LEU A 240 -38.67 -23.54 21.42
C LEU A 240 -39.79 -22.55 21.76
N THR A 241 -39.68 -21.28 21.38
CA THR A 241 -40.79 -20.30 21.52
C THR A 241 -42.02 -20.76 20.74
N LEU A 242 -41.84 -21.16 19.47
CA LEU A 242 -42.92 -21.68 18.61
C LEU A 242 -43.59 -22.90 19.26
N LEU A 243 -42.80 -23.87 19.71
CA LEU A 243 -43.31 -25.10 20.33
C LEU A 243 -43.96 -24.83 21.68
N ALA A 244 -43.42 -23.92 22.48
CA ALA A 244 -43.96 -23.57 23.79
C ALA A 244 -45.32 -22.87 23.69
N TYR A 245 -45.54 -22.08 22.62
CA TYR A 245 -46.79 -21.38 22.38
C TYR A 245 -47.90 -22.34 21.94
N HIS A 246 -47.62 -23.23 20.99
CA HIS A 246 -48.64 -24.10 20.39
C HIS A 246 -48.83 -25.45 21.09
N PHE A 247 -47.77 -26.06 21.64
CA PHE A 247 -47.76 -27.48 22.01
C PHE A 247 -47.24 -27.80 23.42
N ALA A 248 -46.93 -26.80 24.26
CA ALA A 248 -46.39 -27.06 25.60
C ALA A 248 -47.35 -27.83 26.53
N LYS A 249 -48.67 -27.76 26.30
CA LYS A 249 -49.67 -28.46 27.13
C LYS A 249 -49.65 -29.96 26.82
N GLU A 250 -49.46 -30.32 25.56
CA GLU A 250 -49.38 -31.68 25.05
C GLU A 250 -47.97 -32.28 25.22
N LEU A 251 -46.92 -31.45 25.12
CA LEU A 251 -45.51 -31.82 25.17
C LEU A 251 -44.75 -31.03 26.27
N PRO A 252 -45.08 -31.22 27.56
CA PRO A 252 -44.41 -30.51 28.66
C PRO A 252 -42.94 -30.94 28.83
N ASN A 253 -42.62 -32.17 28.44
CA ASN A 253 -41.25 -32.70 28.38
C ASN A 253 -40.92 -33.03 26.93
N LEU A 254 -40.04 -32.24 26.32
CA LEU A 254 -39.68 -32.38 24.91
C LEU A 254 -38.23 -32.83 24.80
N GLU A 255 -37.97 -33.83 23.95
CA GLU A 255 -36.61 -34.14 23.51
C GLU A 255 -36.31 -33.36 22.22
N VAL A 256 -35.14 -32.71 22.17
CA VAL A 256 -34.68 -31.90 21.04
C VAL A 256 -33.38 -32.49 20.49
N VAL A 257 -33.38 -32.88 19.23
CA VAL A 257 -32.20 -33.33 18.49
C VAL A 257 -31.55 -32.13 17.80
N CYS A 258 -30.35 -31.77 18.27
CA CYS A 258 -29.50 -30.74 17.69
C CYS A 258 -28.58 -31.42 16.66
N LEU A 259 -28.99 -31.44 15.39
CA LEU A 259 -28.29 -32.18 14.33
C LEU A 259 -27.11 -31.38 13.79
N ARG A 260 -25.91 -31.91 13.98
CA ARG A 260 -24.63 -31.37 13.51
C ARG A 260 -24.05 -32.34 12.48
N ASP A 261 -24.02 -31.90 11.23
CA ASP A 261 -23.75 -32.76 10.08
C ASP A 261 -22.40 -32.40 9.45
N ARG A 262 -21.32 -32.97 10.00
CA ARG A 262 -19.95 -32.68 9.58
C ARG A 262 -19.50 -33.70 8.53
N SER A 263 -18.52 -33.34 7.73
CA SER A 263 -17.76 -34.31 6.92
C SER A 263 -16.28 -34.23 7.25
N ARG A 264 -15.68 -35.39 7.55
CA ARG A 264 -14.26 -35.54 7.87
C ARG A 264 -13.67 -36.65 7.00
N LYS A 265 -12.60 -36.35 6.26
CA LYS A 265 -11.95 -37.29 5.33
C LYS A 265 -12.91 -37.91 4.28
N GLY A 266 -13.96 -37.19 3.90
CA GLY A 266 -14.96 -37.67 2.93
C GLY A 266 -16.06 -38.54 3.55
N GLU A 267 -16.01 -38.82 4.85
CA GLU A 267 -17.05 -39.54 5.58
C GLU A 267 -17.92 -38.57 6.39
N ARG A 268 -19.19 -38.91 6.59
CA ARG A 268 -20.14 -38.12 7.39
C ARG A 268 -19.91 -38.41 8.87
N GLU A 269 -19.81 -37.36 9.68
CA GLU A 269 -19.56 -37.46 11.12
C GLU A 269 -20.65 -36.72 11.90
N ILE A 270 -21.49 -37.48 12.60
CA ILE A 270 -22.65 -36.97 13.35
C ILE A 270 -22.58 -37.20 14.86
N THR A 271 -21.48 -37.79 15.34
CA THR A 271 -21.21 -38.11 16.76
C THR A 271 -21.30 -36.88 17.68
N HIS A 272 -21.04 -35.69 17.13
CA HIS A 272 -21.09 -34.42 17.83
C HIS A 272 -22.50 -33.85 18.01
N SER A 273 -23.50 -34.45 17.35
CA SER A 273 -24.92 -34.09 17.53
C SER A 273 -25.37 -34.41 18.94
N ILE A 274 -26.18 -33.54 19.51
CA ILE A 274 -26.65 -33.67 20.90
C ILE A 274 -28.16 -33.76 21.00
N VAL A 275 -28.62 -34.45 22.03
CA VAL A 275 -30.04 -34.55 22.40
C VAL A 275 -30.22 -33.83 23.73
N LEU A 276 -31.21 -32.94 23.78
CA LEU A 276 -31.59 -32.17 24.96
C LEU A 276 -32.94 -32.66 25.45
N SER A 277 -33.08 -32.95 26.74
CA SER A 277 -34.40 -33.13 27.36
C SER A 277 -34.78 -31.83 28.06
N VAL A 278 -35.78 -31.13 27.52
CA VAL A 278 -36.19 -29.80 27.98
C VAL A 278 -37.58 -29.83 28.59
N GLN A 279 -37.76 -29.06 29.66
CA GLN A 279 -39.08 -28.78 30.22
C GLN A 279 -39.66 -27.54 29.54
N LEU A 280 -40.75 -27.71 28.79
CA LEU A 280 -41.45 -26.63 28.12
C LEU A 280 -42.55 -26.06 29.02
N SER A 281 -42.43 -24.78 29.35
CA SER A 281 -43.49 -24.03 30.02
C SER A 281 -44.41 -23.41 28.97
N SER A 282 -45.73 -23.56 29.14
CA SER A 282 -46.69 -22.98 28.20
C SER A 282 -46.68 -21.46 28.25
N ILE A 283 -46.66 -20.85 27.06
CA ILE A 283 -46.73 -19.40 26.86
C ILE A 283 -47.93 -19.01 25.98
N ALA A 284 -48.93 -19.89 25.85
CA ALA A 284 -50.08 -19.71 24.97
C ALA A 284 -50.91 -18.45 25.27
N ASP A 285 -50.93 -18.03 26.54
CA ASP A 285 -51.69 -16.85 26.99
C ASP A 285 -50.94 -15.52 26.80
N LEU A 286 -49.70 -15.57 26.29
CA LEU A 286 -48.89 -14.38 26.07
C LEU A 286 -49.38 -13.61 24.84
N ALA A 287 -49.95 -12.43 25.04
CA ALA A 287 -50.46 -11.59 23.94
C ALA A 287 -49.38 -10.64 23.37
N GLU A 288 -48.56 -10.06 24.24
CA GLU A 288 -47.52 -9.08 23.90
C GLU A 288 -46.25 -9.74 23.36
N THR A 289 -45.47 -8.99 22.57
CA THR A 289 -44.18 -9.48 22.07
C THR A 289 -43.19 -9.67 23.23
N PRO A 290 -42.58 -10.86 23.36
CA PRO A 290 -41.52 -11.11 24.34
C PRO A 290 -40.33 -10.15 24.18
N LYS A 291 -39.53 -10.04 25.24
CA LYS A 291 -38.25 -9.30 25.17
C LYS A 291 -37.36 -9.89 24.07
N VAL A 292 -36.85 -9.03 23.19
CA VAL A 292 -35.98 -9.42 22.07
C VAL A 292 -34.51 -9.18 22.42
N LEU A 293 -33.66 -10.18 22.18
CA LEU A 293 -32.19 -10.10 22.28
C LEU A 293 -31.57 -10.50 20.94
N GLY A 294 -30.28 -10.24 20.73
CA GLY A 294 -29.61 -10.72 19.50
C GLY A 294 -28.50 -9.86 18.91
N TRP A 295 -28.20 -8.69 19.49
CA TRP A 295 -27.09 -7.86 19.00
C TRP A 295 -25.75 -8.56 19.22
N GLU A 296 -24.95 -8.64 18.14
CA GLU A 296 -23.62 -9.22 18.18
C GLU A 296 -22.67 -8.32 18.99
N ARG A 297 -21.72 -8.94 19.70
CA ARG A 297 -20.65 -8.22 20.39
C ARG A 297 -19.52 -7.90 19.40
N ASN A 298 -18.85 -6.78 19.60
CA ASN A 298 -17.64 -6.46 18.85
C ASN A 298 -16.44 -7.32 19.26
N GLU A 299 -15.32 -7.15 18.58
CA GLU A 299 -14.05 -7.87 18.85
C GLU A 299 -13.56 -7.72 20.31
N ARG A 300 -13.93 -6.62 20.98
CA ARG A 300 -13.61 -6.34 22.39
C ARG A 300 -14.66 -6.88 23.37
N GLN A 301 -15.55 -7.75 22.91
CA GLN A 301 -16.67 -8.33 23.69
C GLN A 301 -17.63 -7.29 24.28
N LYS A 302 -17.69 -6.07 23.70
CA LYS A 302 -18.63 -5.01 24.10
C LYS A 302 -19.79 -4.93 23.12
N MET A 303 -20.92 -4.40 23.59
CA MET A 303 -22.07 -4.10 22.73
C MET A 303 -21.74 -2.88 21.88
N GLY A 304 -21.50 -3.07 20.58
CA GLY A 304 -21.21 -1.99 19.67
C GLY A 304 -20.88 -2.47 18.25
N ALA A 305 -20.84 -1.52 17.33
CA ALA A 305 -20.52 -1.77 15.93
C ALA A 305 -19.07 -2.24 15.73
N ARG A 306 -18.85 -2.98 14.64
CA ARG A 306 -17.56 -3.37 14.08
C ARG A 306 -17.19 -2.45 12.92
N VAL A 307 -15.91 -2.43 12.57
CA VAL A 307 -15.38 -1.65 11.45
C VAL A 307 -14.51 -2.56 10.59
N VAL A 308 -14.73 -2.53 9.28
CA VAL A 308 -13.91 -3.23 8.29
C VAL A 308 -13.28 -2.20 7.36
N ASP A 309 -11.95 -2.22 7.25
CA ASP A 309 -11.17 -1.37 6.35
C ASP A 309 -10.80 -2.19 5.11
N LEU A 310 -11.41 -1.87 3.97
CA LEU A 310 -11.12 -2.52 2.69
C LEU A 310 -10.32 -1.61 1.75
N SER A 311 -9.70 -0.55 2.26
CA SER A 311 -8.91 0.35 1.41
C SER A 311 -7.77 -0.39 0.71
N ALA A 312 -7.16 -1.39 1.35
CA ALA A 312 -6.10 -2.18 0.73
C ALA A 312 -6.55 -2.99 -0.51
N SER A 313 -7.84 -3.35 -0.60
CA SER A 313 -8.39 -4.14 -1.71
C SER A 313 -9.32 -3.36 -2.64
N MET A 314 -9.79 -2.17 -2.23
CA MET A 314 -10.76 -1.37 -2.96
C MET A 314 -10.24 0.00 -3.41
N ASP A 315 -9.21 0.56 -2.77
CA ASP A 315 -8.64 1.86 -3.15
C ASP A 315 -7.68 1.67 -4.33
N PRO A 316 -8.00 2.20 -5.54
CA PRO A 316 -7.16 2.07 -6.72
C PRO A 316 -5.74 2.60 -6.51
N THR A 317 -5.59 3.64 -5.68
CA THR A 317 -4.30 4.27 -5.39
C THR A 317 -3.40 3.32 -4.61
N LYS A 318 -3.92 2.72 -3.53
CA LYS A 318 -3.18 1.75 -2.71
C LYS A 318 -2.90 0.46 -3.48
N LEU A 319 -3.82 0.03 -4.35
CA LEU A 319 -3.61 -1.12 -5.23
C LEU A 319 -2.45 -0.89 -6.20
N ALA A 320 -2.40 0.29 -6.83
CA ALA A 320 -1.30 0.66 -7.72
C ALA A 320 0.05 0.72 -6.96
N GLU A 321 0.08 1.33 -5.78
CA GLU A 321 1.26 1.38 -4.90
C GLU A 321 1.74 -0.02 -4.50
N SER A 322 0.82 -0.90 -4.09
CA SER A 322 1.13 -2.29 -3.74
C SER A 322 1.71 -3.06 -4.93
N ALA A 323 1.14 -2.87 -6.14
CA ALA A 323 1.62 -3.51 -7.36
C ALA A 323 3.03 -3.06 -7.76
N VAL A 324 3.33 -1.75 -7.67
CA VAL A 324 4.69 -1.22 -7.93
C VAL A 324 5.69 -1.78 -6.93
N ASN A 325 5.36 -1.73 -5.63
CA ASN A 325 6.22 -2.24 -4.56
C ASN A 325 6.47 -3.76 -4.69
N LEU A 326 5.48 -4.52 -5.17
CA LEU A 326 5.63 -5.95 -5.40
C LEU A 326 6.70 -6.23 -6.47
N ASN A 327 6.73 -5.48 -7.58
CA ASN A 327 7.75 -5.68 -8.63
C ASN A 327 9.18 -5.49 -8.09
N LEU A 328 9.40 -4.45 -7.30
CA LEU A 328 10.70 -4.20 -6.67
C LEU A 328 11.05 -5.30 -5.64
N ARG A 329 10.09 -5.74 -4.84
CA ARG A 329 10.28 -6.86 -3.90
C ARG A 329 10.60 -8.17 -4.62
N LEU A 330 10.04 -8.40 -5.80
CA LEU A 330 10.36 -9.58 -6.62
C LEU A 330 11.81 -9.56 -7.10
N MET A 331 12.37 -8.39 -7.46
CA MET A 331 13.81 -8.27 -7.77
C MET A 331 14.65 -8.70 -6.56
N ARG A 332 14.31 -8.18 -5.38
CA ARG A 332 15.00 -8.55 -4.12
C ARG A 332 14.90 -10.05 -3.83
N TRP A 333 13.69 -10.63 -3.87
CA TRP A 333 13.50 -12.03 -3.49
C TRP A 333 14.07 -13.02 -4.50
N ARG A 334 14.05 -12.70 -5.79
CA ARG A 334 14.46 -13.64 -6.85
C ARG A 334 15.93 -13.50 -7.25
N LEU A 335 16.47 -12.29 -7.21
CA LEU A 335 17.78 -11.98 -7.81
C LEU A 335 18.77 -11.44 -6.78
N MET A 336 18.34 -10.53 -5.88
CA MET A 336 19.26 -9.79 -5.02
C MET A 336 18.71 -9.62 -3.59
N PRO A 337 18.86 -10.61 -2.70
CA PRO A 337 18.28 -10.60 -1.36
C PRO A 337 18.72 -9.41 -0.49
N ASP A 338 19.94 -8.92 -0.70
CA ASP A 338 20.56 -7.82 0.07
C ASP A 338 20.12 -6.41 -0.38
N LEU A 339 19.32 -6.32 -1.45
CA LEU A 339 18.82 -5.05 -1.98
C LEU A 339 17.92 -4.34 -0.95
N CYS A 340 18.39 -3.20 -0.44
CA CYS A 340 17.70 -2.38 0.55
C CYS A 340 16.72 -1.41 -0.13
N LEU A 341 15.54 -1.90 -0.49
CA LEU A 341 14.48 -1.11 -1.12
C LEU A 341 13.99 0.06 -0.25
N ASP A 342 13.93 -0.12 1.07
CA ASP A 342 13.44 0.93 1.98
C ASP A 342 14.37 2.16 1.98
N LYS A 343 15.69 1.97 1.80
CA LYS A 343 16.64 3.08 1.64
C LYS A 343 16.36 3.87 0.36
N ILE A 344 16.07 3.19 -0.74
CA ILE A 344 15.74 3.82 -2.03
C ILE A 344 14.45 4.62 -1.89
N ALA A 345 13.41 3.99 -1.34
CA ALA A 345 12.10 4.58 -1.14
C ALA A 345 12.12 5.85 -0.27
N ALA A 346 12.92 5.85 0.79
CA ALA A 346 13.05 6.97 1.72
C ALA A 346 13.93 8.12 1.21
N THR A 347 14.75 7.91 0.17
CA THR A 347 15.69 8.92 -0.32
C THR A 347 14.94 10.10 -0.94
N ARG A 348 15.23 11.32 -0.49
CA ARG A 348 14.67 12.55 -1.07
C ARG A 348 15.61 13.08 -2.16
N CYS A 349 15.12 13.11 -3.39
CA CYS A 349 15.90 13.51 -4.57
C CYS A 349 15.52 14.92 -5.03
N LEU A 350 16.51 15.81 -5.12
CA LEU A 350 16.39 17.14 -5.73
C LEU A 350 16.93 17.10 -7.16
N LEU A 351 16.11 17.41 -8.16
CA LEU A 351 16.53 17.51 -9.56
C LEU A 351 16.62 18.98 -9.97
N LEU A 352 17.85 19.46 -10.18
CA LEU A 352 18.12 20.79 -10.69
C LEU A 352 18.14 20.75 -12.22
N GLY A 353 17.00 21.12 -12.82
CA GLY A 353 16.71 21.03 -14.25
C GLY A 353 15.55 20.06 -14.52
N ALA A 354 14.49 20.55 -15.16
CA ALA A 354 13.33 19.78 -15.62
C ALA A 354 13.31 19.65 -17.17
N GLY A 355 14.50 19.68 -17.78
CA GLY A 355 14.71 19.43 -19.21
C GLY A 355 14.76 17.94 -19.56
N THR A 356 15.43 17.60 -20.66
CA THR A 356 15.49 16.22 -21.20
C THR A 356 16.07 15.24 -20.18
N LEU A 357 17.13 15.63 -19.45
CA LEU A 357 17.70 14.83 -18.37
C LEU A 357 16.73 14.72 -17.18
N GLY A 358 16.23 15.86 -16.69
CA GLY A 358 15.30 15.92 -15.55
C GLY A 358 14.10 14.98 -15.70
N CYS A 359 13.43 15.01 -16.86
CA CYS A 359 12.29 14.13 -17.13
C CYS A 359 12.64 12.64 -17.06
N ASN A 360 13.76 12.24 -17.67
CA ASN A 360 14.15 10.85 -17.76
C ASN A 360 14.70 10.32 -16.42
N VAL A 361 15.50 11.12 -15.70
CA VAL A 361 15.96 10.80 -14.34
C VAL A 361 14.77 10.64 -13.41
N ALA A 362 13.80 11.57 -13.43
CA ALA A 362 12.62 11.48 -12.58
C ALA A 362 11.80 10.21 -12.84
N ARG A 363 11.60 9.81 -14.11
CA ARG A 363 10.92 8.55 -14.46
C ARG A 363 11.68 7.33 -13.92
N ASN A 364 13.00 7.29 -14.08
CA ASN A 364 13.84 6.20 -13.59
C ASN A 364 13.83 6.11 -12.05
N LEU A 365 13.85 7.25 -11.35
CA LEU A 365 13.73 7.30 -9.88
C LEU A 365 12.40 6.71 -9.40
N VAL A 366 11.27 7.09 -10.04
CA VAL A 366 9.96 6.53 -9.71
C VAL A 366 9.91 5.02 -10.00
N SER A 367 10.53 4.54 -11.08
CA SER A 367 10.59 3.10 -11.36
C SER A 367 11.38 2.29 -10.33
N TRP A 368 12.36 2.93 -9.66
CA TRP A 368 13.11 2.36 -8.54
C TRP A 368 12.40 2.50 -7.18
N GLY A 369 11.20 3.09 -7.16
CA GLY A 369 10.39 3.24 -5.96
C GLY A 369 10.74 4.47 -5.11
N VAL A 370 11.46 5.46 -5.65
CA VAL A 370 11.72 6.72 -4.95
C VAL A 370 10.41 7.51 -4.83
N HIS A 371 10.02 7.85 -3.59
CA HIS A 371 8.76 8.54 -3.34
C HIS A 371 8.88 10.07 -3.35
N HIS A 372 10.03 10.63 -2.98
CA HIS A 372 10.18 12.07 -2.75
C HIS A 372 11.05 12.72 -3.82
N ILE A 373 10.42 13.51 -4.70
CA ILE A 373 11.08 14.12 -5.85
C ILE A 373 10.73 15.61 -5.94
N THR A 374 11.73 16.47 -5.81
CA THR A 374 11.57 17.92 -6.04
C THR A 374 12.27 18.34 -7.31
N LEU A 375 11.56 18.99 -8.23
CA LEU A 375 12.12 19.53 -9.47
C LEU A 375 12.28 21.04 -9.38
N VAL A 376 13.40 21.54 -9.87
CA VAL A 376 13.72 22.98 -9.93
C VAL A 376 14.03 23.37 -11.36
N ASP A 377 13.28 24.32 -11.92
CA ASP A 377 13.48 24.84 -13.28
C ASP A 377 12.72 26.18 -13.42
N ASN A 378 13.35 27.21 -13.99
CA ASN A 378 12.74 28.53 -14.17
C ASN A 378 12.05 28.72 -15.54
N ALA A 379 12.15 27.73 -16.45
CA ALA A 379 11.66 27.85 -17.82
C ALA A 379 10.21 27.34 -17.96
N ARG A 380 9.62 27.63 -19.13
CA ARG A 380 8.30 27.16 -19.54
C ARG A 380 8.42 26.10 -20.63
N VAL A 381 7.43 25.21 -20.69
CA VAL A 381 7.34 24.16 -21.72
C VAL A 381 7.12 24.80 -23.09
N SER A 382 7.96 24.48 -24.06
CA SER A 382 7.84 24.94 -25.45
C SER A 382 7.42 23.82 -26.41
N TYR A 383 6.91 24.15 -27.60
CA TYR A 383 6.42 23.18 -28.58
C TYR A 383 7.42 22.08 -28.99
N SER A 384 8.72 22.35 -28.93
CA SER A 384 9.76 21.36 -29.25
C SER A 384 10.10 20.43 -28.09
N ASN A 385 9.60 20.71 -26.88
CA ASN A 385 9.96 19.98 -25.66
C ASN A 385 9.30 18.59 -25.57
N PRO A 386 8.00 18.38 -25.79
CA PRO A 386 7.33 17.09 -25.52
C PRO A 386 7.96 15.87 -26.21
N VAL A 387 8.57 16.04 -27.39
CA VAL A 387 9.21 14.94 -28.13
C VAL A 387 10.56 14.51 -27.55
N ARG A 388 11.14 15.29 -26.64
CA ARG A 388 12.43 15.02 -25.98
C ARG A 388 12.31 14.94 -24.45
N GLN A 389 11.37 15.68 -23.87
CA GLN A 389 11.16 15.85 -22.44
C GLN A 389 9.91 15.04 -22.03
N SER A 390 10.15 13.81 -21.60
CA SER A 390 9.15 12.74 -21.50
C SER A 390 8.05 12.93 -20.44
N LEU A 391 8.03 14.06 -19.72
CA LEU A 391 6.98 14.41 -18.76
C LEU A 391 5.96 15.42 -19.30
N PHE A 392 6.21 16.03 -20.45
CA PHE A 392 5.33 17.06 -21.02
C PHE A 392 4.54 16.51 -22.20
N THR A 393 3.30 16.99 -22.35
CA THR A 393 2.48 16.73 -23.54
C THR A 393 2.33 18.00 -24.38
N PHE A 394 1.72 17.87 -25.57
CA PHE A 394 1.41 19.03 -26.42
C PHE A 394 0.53 20.06 -25.69
N GLU A 395 -0.40 19.61 -24.83
CA GLU A 395 -1.30 20.48 -24.08
C GLU A 395 -0.55 21.41 -23.11
N ASP A 396 0.58 20.95 -22.57
CA ASP A 396 1.40 21.74 -21.64
C ASP A 396 2.12 22.91 -22.32
N CYS A 397 2.17 22.93 -23.67
CA CYS A 397 2.74 24.02 -24.48
C CYS A 397 1.75 25.17 -24.75
N LEU A 398 0.46 24.93 -24.58
CA LEU A 398 -0.59 25.89 -24.93
C LEU A 398 -0.54 27.12 -24.01
N ASN A 399 -1.11 28.24 -24.45
CA ASN A 399 -1.21 29.50 -23.68
C ASN A 399 0.13 30.04 -23.16
N GLY A 400 1.20 29.90 -23.94
CA GLY A 400 2.55 30.36 -23.58
C GLY A 400 3.36 29.36 -22.74
N GLY A 401 2.85 28.14 -22.57
CA GLY A 401 3.55 27.05 -21.91
C GLY A 401 3.44 27.09 -20.39
N LYS A 402 3.20 25.93 -19.77
CA LYS A 402 3.23 25.79 -18.31
C LYS A 402 4.66 25.92 -17.75
N PRO A 403 4.84 26.35 -16.49
CA PRO A 403 6.14 26.27 -15.82
C PRO A 403 6.62 24.82 -15.76
N LYS A 404 7.87 24.57 -16.18
CA LYS A 404 8.39 23.19 -16.36
C LYS A 404 8.41 22.39 -15.08
N ALA A 405 8.91 22.99 -13.99
CA ALA A 405 9.06 22.28 -12.72
C ALA A 405 7.71 21.78 -12.19
N GLU A 406 6.70 22.65 -12.17
CA GLU A 406 5.33 22.34 -11.73
C GLU A 406 4.67 21.30 -12.64
N ALA A 407 4.74 21.49 -13.96
CA ALA A 407 4.18 20.55 -14.93
C ALA A 407 4.82 19.16 -14.84
N ALA A 408 6.13 19.09 -14.57
CA ALA A 408 6.83 17.82 -14.38
C ALA A 408 6.39 17.12 -13.09
N ALA A 409 6.24 17.86 -11.99
CA ALA A 409 5.74 17.31 -10.72
C ALA A 409 4.30 16.78 -10.88
N GLU A 410 3.42 17.51 -11.56
CA GLU A 410 2.07 17.06 -11.91
C GLU A 410 2.07 15.79 -12.77
N ALA A 411 2.95 15.72 -13.77
CA ALA A 411 3.09 14.55 -14.63
C ALA A 411 3.51 13.31 -13.83
N LEU A 412 4.42 13.44 -12.86
CA LEU A 412 4.80 12.32 -11.99
C LEU A 412 3.62 11.81 -11.17
N ARG A 413 2.80 12.69 -10.58
CA ARG A 413 1.59 12.29 -9.83
C ARG A 413 0.55 11.61 -10.72
N ARG A 414 0.45 12.02 -11.99
CA ARG A 414 -0.40 11.34 -12.99
C ARG A 414 0.11 9.93 -13.33
N ILE A 415 1.43 9.73 -13.36
CA ILE A 415 2.06 8.44 -13.64
C ILE A 415 1.88 7.50 -12.44
N PHE A 416 2.20 7.98 -11.24
CA PHE A 416 2.10 7.21 -10.01
C PHE A 416 1.57 8.09 -8.87
N PRO A 417 0.31 7.91 -8.43
CA PRO A 417 -0.27 8.76 -7.40
C PRO A 417 0.41 8.67 -6.02
N GLY A 418 1.18 7.61 -5.76
CA GLY A 418 1.96 7.44 -4.53
C GLY A 418 3.29 8.21 -4.49
N VAL A 419 3.64 8.98 -5.53
CA VAL A 419 4.81 9.87 -5.52
C VAL A 419 4.47 11.20 -4.84
N VAL A 420 5.35 11.64 -3.95
CA VAL A 420 5.35 12.99 -3.36
C VAL A 420 6.28 13.85 -4.20
N SER A 421 5.72 14.54 -5.19
CA SER A 421 6.47 15.44 -6.07
C SER A 421 6.15 16.92 -5.84
N GLU A 422 7.18 17.76 -5.87
CA GLU A 422 7.08 19.23 -5.81
C GLU A 422 7.82 19.85 -6.99
N GLY A 423 7.27 20.93 -7.57
CA GLY A 423 7.89 21.68 -8.64
C GLY A 423 8.09 23.13 -8.21
N ILE A 424 9.32 23.63 -8.33
CA ILE A 424 9.69 24.98 -7.88
C ILE A 424 10.29 25.75 -9.05
N SER A 425 9.65 26.87 -9.40
CA SER A 425 10.22 27.84 -10.33
C SER A 425 11.25 28.70 -9.62
N LEU A 426 12.53 28.41 -9.84
CA LEU A 426 13.66 29.11 -9.19
C LEU A 426 14.78 29.29 -10.20
N SER A 427 15.31 30.51 -10.28
CA SER A 427 16.50 30.81 -11.08
C SER A 427 17.75 30.48 -10.29
N ILE A 428 18.75 29.87 -10.93
CA ILE A 428 20.04 29.58 -10.30
C ILE A 428 21.06 30.61 -10.80
N PRO A 429 21.59 31.47 -9.92
CA PRO A 429 22.61 32.47 -10.29
C PRO A 429 23.87 31.81 -10.85
N MET A 430 24.44 32.44 -11.88
CA MET A 430 25.59 31.93 -12.61
C MET A 430 26.79 32.87 -12.44
N PRO A 431 28.00 32.32 -12.19
CA PRO A 431 29.24 33.11 -12.27
C PRO A 431 29.40 33.85 -13.62
N GLY A 432 30.01 35.04 -13.57
CA GLY A 432 30.25 35.87 -14.75
C GLY A 432 29.02 36.58 -15.33
N HIS A 433 27.86 36.51 -14.67
CA HIS A 433 26.65 37.25 -15.02
C HIS A 433 26.36 38.27 -13.92
N SER A 434 26.71 39.54 -14.17
CA SER A 434 26.62 40.59 -13.18
C SER A 434 25.19 40.77 -12.67
N VAL A 435 25.01 40.71 -11.35
CA VAL A 435 23.76 41.00 -10.67
C VAL A 435 23.58 42.51 -10.63
N SER A 436 22.58 43.02 -11.34
CA SER A 436 22.26 44.46 -11.31
C SER A 436 21.78 44.86 -9.91
N GLY A 437 22.13 46.06 -9.41
CA GLY A 437 21.84 46.48 -8.03
C GLY A 437 20.36 46.47 -7.59
N GLY A 438 19.41 46.36 -8.52
CA GLY A 438 17.98 46.17 -8.22
C GLY A 438 17.55 44.71 -7.97
N LEU A 439 18.37 43.72 -8.35
CA LEU A 439 18.07 42.29 -8.29
C LEU A 439 18.78 41.55 -7.14
N GLU A 440 19.72 42.19 -6.44
CA GLU A 440 20.52 41.56 -5.39
C GLU A 440 19.69 40.87 -4.31
N LYS A 441 18.62 41.52 -3.84
CA LYS A 441 17.72 40.93 -2.83
C LYS A 441 17.01 39.68 -3.34
N GLN A 442 16.54 39.68 -4.58
CA GLN A 442 15.91 38.51 -5.18
C GLN A 442 16.91 37.37 -5.33
N VAL A 443 18.13 37.68 -5.77
CA VAL A 443 19.21 36.70 -5.89
C VAL A 443 19.58 36.12 -4.52
N GLU A 444 19.61 36.94 -3.47
CA GLU A 444 19.83 36.47 -2.09
C GLU A 444 18.73 35.51 -1.62
N GLU A 445 17.47 35.84 -1.89
CA GLU A 445 16.33 34.97 -1.58
C GLU A 445 16.38 33.65 -2.38
N ASP A 446 16.73 33.72 -3.66
CA ASP A 446 16.85 32.55 -4.54
C ASP A 446 17.98 31.62 -4.06
N VAL A 447 19.12 32.19 -3.68
CA VAL A 447 20.25 31.45 -3.08
C VAL A 447 19.84 30.78 -1.78
N LYS A 448 19.20 31.52 -0.86
CA LYS A 448 18.71 30.95 0.41
C LYS A 448 17.72 29.82 0.16
N ARG A 449 16.84 29.96 -0.84
CA ARG A 449 15.90 28.91 -1.21
C ARG A 449 16.62 27.68 -1.74
N LEU A 450 17.61 27.85 -2.62
CA LEU A 450 18.43 26.75 -3.14
C LEU A 450 19.20 26.04 -2.02
N GLU A 451 19.79 26.78 -1.07
CA GLU A 451 20.48 26.21 0.10
C GLU A 451 19.57 25.37 0.98
N GLN A 452 18.33 25.83 1.22
CA GLN A 452 17.31 25.08 1.97
C GLN A 452 16.91 23.81 1.22
N LEU A 453 16.71 23.90 -0.11
CA LEU A 453 16.37 22.74 -0.91
C LEU A 453 17.48 21.69 -0.87
N ILE A 454 18.74 22.08 -1.09
CA ILE A 454 19.87 21.14 -1.02
C ILE A 454 20.00 20.51 0.38
N GLU A 455 19.77 21.28 1.44
CA GLU A 455 19.81 20.77 2.82
C GLU A 455 18.70 19.76 3.14
N ASN A 456 17.48 20.03 2.65
CA ASN A 456 16.31 19.20 2.89
C ASN A 456 16.26 17.93 2.04
N HIS A 457 17.21 17.73 1.12
CA HIS A 457 17.28 16.54 0.26
C HIS A 457 18.54 15.73 0.54
N ASP A 458 18.49 14.43 0.23
CA ASP A 458 19.56 13.49 0.55
C ASP A 458 20.51 13.32 -0.65
N ALA A 459 19.96 13.36 -1.87
CA ALA A 459 20.70 13.33 -3.13
C ALA A 459 20.30 14.50 -4.05
N VAL A 460 21.28 15.10 -4.71
CA VAL A 460 21.10 16.23 -5.63
C VAL A 460 21.58 15.84 -7.03
N PHE A 461 20.69 15.96 -8.01
CA PHE A 461 21.01 15.77 -9.42
C PHE A 461 21.26 17.11 -10.11
N LEU A 462 22.42 17.28 -10.72
CA LEU A 462 22.76 18.44 -11.55
C LEU A 462 22.47 18.10 -13.01
N LEU A 463 21.33 18.57 -13.51
CA LEU A 463 20.76 18.22 -14.82
C LEU A 463 20.51 19.48 -15.67
N MET A 464 21.32 20.49 -15.40
CA MET A 464 21.23 21.82 -16.00
C MET A 464 21.84 21.84 -17.39
N ASP A 465 21.55 22.89 -18.15
CA ASP A 465 21.92 23.00 -19.56
C ASP A 465 23.28 23.65 -19.81
N THR A 466 23.79 24.41 -18.84
CA THR A 466 25.08 25.09 -18.95
C THR A 466 26.05 24.67 -17.85
N ARG A 467 27.35 24.94 -18.07
CA ARG A 467 28.38 24.69 -17.06
C ARG A 467 28.29 25.65 -15.89
N GLU A 468 28.04 26.93 -16.14
CA GLU A 468 28.10 28.00 -15.13
C GLU A 468 27.02 27.78 -14.07
N SER A 469 25.84 27.36 -14.51
CA SER A 469 24.69 27.10 -13.65
C SER A 469 24.90 25.92 -12.70
N ARG A 470 25.82 25.00 -13.00
CA ARG A 470 26.21 23.88 -12.12
C ARG A 470 27.12 24.32 -10.97
N TRP A 471 27.78 25.48 -11.05
CA TRP A 471 28.79 25.90 -10.07
C TRP A 471 28.22 26.09 -8.68
N LEU A 472 27.20 26.92 -8.54
CA LEU A 472 26.61 27.26 -7.25
C LEU A 472 26.03 26.02 -6.53
N PRO A 473 25.21 25.16 -7.19
CA PRO A 473 24.77 23.91 -6.58
C PRO A 473 25.91 22.97 -6.17
N THR A 474 27.00 22.90 -6.96
CA THR A 474 28.17 22.09 -6.64
C THR A 474 28.83 22.57 -5.35
N LEU A 475 29.02 23.89 -5.22
CA LEU A 475 29.59 24.52 -4.03
C LEU A 475 28.73 24.23 -2.78
N ILE A 476 27.43 24.54 -2.85
CA ILE A 476 26.52 24.37 -1.70
C ILE A 476 26.46 22.90 -1.28
N ALA A 477 26.32 21.97 -2.23
CA ALA A 477 26.23 20.54 -1.94
C ALA A 477 27.54 19.99 -1.35
N ALA A 478 28.70 20.45 -1.84
CA ALA A 478 29.99 20.09 -1.26
C ALA A 478 30.14 20.64 0.17
N ALA A 479 29.70 21.87 0.42
CA ALA A 479 29.74 22.48 1.74
C ALA A 479 28.83 21.77 2.75
N LYS A 480 27.66 21.28 2.30
CA LYS A 480 26.66 20.55 3.11
C LYS A 480 26.85 19.02 3.12
N GLY A 481 27.89 18.49 2.47
CA GLY A 481 28.19 17.06 2.46
C GLY A 481 27.12 16.19 1.80
N LYS A 482 26.49 16.67 0.72
CA LYS A 482 25.41 15.96 0.02
C LYS A 482 25.95 15.05 -1.08
N ILE A 483 25.22 13.97 -1.36
CA ILE A 483 25.48 13.13 -2.53
C ILE A 483 25.05 13.93 -3.77
N VAL A 484 25.97 14.10 -4.71
CA VAL A 484 25.70 14.81 -5.96
C VAL A 484 25.95 13.89 -7.14
N ILE A 485 24.97 13.76 -8.02
CA ILE A 485 25.09 13.11 -9.32
C ILE A 485 24.95 14.17 -10.42
N ASN A 486 26.00 14.38 -11.18
CA ASN A 486 26.04 15.33 -12.28
C ASN A 486 25.88 14.56 -13.60
N ALA A 487 24.99 15.02 -14.47
CA ALA A 487 24.89 14.53 -15.84
C ALA A 487 24.98 15.70 -16.84
N ALA A 488 25.84 15.53 -17.84
CA ALA A 488 26.16 16.52 -18.88
C ALA A 488 26.11 15.87 -20.27
N LEU A 489 25.68 16.64 -21.27
CA LEU A 489 25.43 16.13 -22.62
C LEU A 489 26.25 16.90 -23.67
N GLY A 490 26.84 16.15 -24.58
CA GLY A 490 27.35 16.64 -25.87
C GLY A 490 26.44 16.19 -27.01
N PHE A 491 26.86 16.43 -28.24
CA PHE A 491 26.09 16.03 -29.44
C PHE A 491 25.84 14.51 -29.48
N ASP A 492 26.90 13.71 -29.38
CA ASP A 492 26.89 12.24 -29.39
C ASP A 492 27.65 11.64 -28.20
N THR A 493 27.91 12.43 -27.17
CA THR A 493 28.65 12.03 -25.96
C THR A 493 27.89 12.43 -24.70
N PHE A 494 28.20 11.77 -23.58
CA PHE A 494 27.69 12.18 -22.26
C PHE A 494 28.72 11.94 -21.18
N LEU A 495 28.54 12.66 -20.06
CA LEU A 495 29.25 12.47 -18.81
C LEU A 495 28.23 12.28 -17.69
N VAL A 496 28.40 11.22 -16.91
CA VAL A 496 27.74 11.03 -15.61
C VAL A 496 28.83 10.96 -14.56
N LEU A 497 28.73 11.73 -13.48
CA LEU A 497 29.78 11.83 -12.46
C LEU A 497 29.14 11.98 -11.07
N ARG A 498 29.67 11.29 -10.07
CA ARG A 498 29.35 11.56 -8.66
C ARG A 498 30.42 12.43 -8.02
N HIS A 499 30.05 13.38 -7.17
CA HIS A 499 31.05 14.17 -6.43
C HIS A 499 31.57 13.40 -5.20
N GLY A 500 32.80 13.67 -4.79
CA GLY A 500 33.32 13.21 -3.49
C GLY A 500 32.60 13.88 -2.32
N VAL A 501 32.17 13.09 -1.34
CA VAL A 501 31.50 13.57 -0.13
C VAL A 501 32.52 13.78 0.98
N LYS A 502 32.78 15.04 1.36
CA LYS A 502 33.74 15.39 2.41
C LYS A 502 33.08 15.31 3.79
N THR A 503 33.25 14.19 4.49
CA THR A 503 32.66 13.93 5.81
C THR A 503 33.49 14.46 6.97
N GLY A 504 34.00 15.70 6.92
CA GLY A 504 34.56 16.44 8.08
C GLY A 504 35.66 15.78 8.94
N GLY A 505 36.14 14.57 8.61
CA GLY A 505 37.18 13.86 9.32
C GLY A 505 38.57 14.44 9.01
N PRO A 506 39.57 14.19 9.88
CA PRO A 506 40.93 14.64 9.63
C PRO A 506 41.41 14.12 8.27
N VAL A 507 41.82 15.04 7.40
CA VAL A 507 42.45 14.75 6.11
C VAL A 507 43.69 13.89 6.41
N PRO A 508 43.78 12.64 5.93
CA PRO A 508 45.00 11.86 6.11
C PRO A 508 46.18 12.62 5.48
N PRO A 509 47.40 12.49 6.02
CA PRO A 509 48.56 13.23 5.53
C PRO A 509 48.70 13.02 4.02
N LYS A 510 49.13 14.06 3.29
CA LYS A 510 49.52 13.95 1.87
C LYS A 510 50.40 12.70 1.72
N ALA A 511 49.86 11.64 1.12
CA ALA A 511 50.69 10.56 0.64
C ALA A 511 51.61 11.22 -0.40
N ALA A 512 52.91 11.24 -0.10
CA ALA A 512 53.92 11.66 -1.05
C ALA A 512 53.65 10.95 -2.37
N ALA A 513 53.75 11.69 -3.49
CA ALA A 513 53.50 11.23 -4.85
C ALA A 513 54.00 9.78 -5.04
N ALA A 514 53.11 8.83 -4.78
CA ALA A 514 53.41 7.42 -4.89
C ALA A 514 53.00 7.07 -6.31
N SER A 515 54.05 6.84 -7.11
CA SER A 515 54.05 5.99 -8.30
C SER A 515 52.70 5.35 -8.58
N CYS A 516 52.11 5.75 -9.70
CA CYS A 516 51.08 5.03 -10.44
C CYS A 516 51.23 3.51 -10.21
N ILE A 517 50.15 2.84 -9.79
CA ILE A 517 49.73 1.44 -10.06
C ILE A 517 48.88 0.91 -8.86
N ALA A 518 47.59 0.66 -9.13
CA ALA A 518 46.73 -0.38 -8.54
C ALA A 518 46.00 -0.26 -7.18
N GLU A 519 45.76 0.92 -6.61
CA GLU A 519 44.78 1.06 -5.50
C GLU A 519 43.73 2.14 -5.81
N GLY A 520 42.44 1.80 -5.72
CA GLY A 520 41.32 2.67 -6.07
C GLY A 520 41.24 3.96 -5.25
N LEU A 521 40.66 5.02 -5.82
CA LEU A 521 40.53 6.33 -5.16
C LEU A 521 39.44 6.28 -4.07
N VAL A 522 39.77 6.76 -2.87
CA VAL A 522 38.82 6.88 -1.75
C VAL A 522 37.70 7.86 -2.11
N GLY A 523 36.46 7.56 -1.72
CA GLY A 523 35.27 8.35 -2.09
C GLY A 523 35.35 9.84 -1.70
N SER A 524 35.82 10.13 -0.49
CA SER A 524 36.04 11.50 0.01
C SER A 524 37.11 12.30 -0.76
N GLN A 525 37.97 11.64 -1.53
CA GLN A 525 39.01 12.27 -2.35
C GLN A 525 38.60 12.47 -3.80
N LEU A 526 37.39 12.08 -4.19
CA LEU A 526 36.92 12.22 -5.57
C LEU A 526 36.65 13.69 -5.92
N GLY A 527 37.05 14.07 -7.13
CA GLY A 527 36.82 15.40 -7.65
C GLY A 527 35.34 15.71 -7.91
N CYS A 528 35.01 17.00 -7.95
CA CYS A 528 33.74 17.44 -8.51
C CYS A 528 33.86 17.66 -10.03
N TYR A 529 32.75 18.05 -10.66
CA TYR A 529 32.70 18.40 -12.09
C TYR A 529 33.77 19.43 -12.51
N PHE A 530 34.14 20.37 -11.62
CA PHE A 530 35.11 21.43 -11.87
C PHE A 530 36.56 21.07 -11.51
N CYS A 531 36.87 19.85 -11.07
CA CYS A 531 38.25 19.50 -10.71
C CYS A 531 39.13 19.13 -11.90
N ASN A 532 38.54 18.69 -13.01
CA ASN A 532 39.29 18.18 -14.17
C ASN A 532 39.44 19.20 -15.30
N ASP A 533 39.12 20.48 -15.04
CA ASP A 533 39.27 21.56 -16.02
C ASP A 533 39.96 22.74 -15.33
N VAL A 534 41.01 23.27 -15.95
CA VAL A 534 41.88 24.34 -15.41
C VAL A 534 41.30 25.74 -15.58
N VAL A 535 40.12 25.88 -16.18
CA VAL A 535 39.48 27.20 -16.41
C VAL A 535 38.27 27.40 -15.49
N ALA A 536 38.11 28.59 -14.89
CA ALA A 536 36.92 28.92 -14.11
C ALA A 536 35.64 28.93 -14.97
N PRO A 537 34.47 28.71 -14.35
CA PRO A 537 33.19 28.96 -15.02
C PRO A 537 33.03 30.44 -15.35
N GLY A 538 33.36 30.84 -16.58
CA GLY A 538 33.06 32.15 -17.17
C GLY A 538 31.94 32.06 -18.21
N ASN A 539 31.58 33.16 -18.87
CA ASN A 539 30.52 33.18 -19.89
C ASN A 539 30.90 32.32 -21.12
N SER A 540 30.54 31.04 -21.09
CA SER A 540 30.92 30.08 -22.12
C SER A 540 30.03 30.07 -23.35
N MET A 541 29.03 30.95 -23.48
CA MET A 541 28.05 30.99 -24.59
C MET A 541 28.67 31.21 -25.99
N ARG A 542 30.00 31.27 -26.14
CA ARG A 542 30.71 31.54 -27.40
C ARG A 542 31.61 30.41 -27.94
N ASP A 543 32.16 29.48 -27.12
CA ASP A 543 33.35 28.70 -27.57
C ASP A 543 33.46 27.17 -27.29
N ARG A 544 32.42 26.38 -26.90
CA ARG A 544 32.60 24.90 -26.69
C ARG A 544 31.37 24.04 -27.06
N THR A 545 31.55 22.74 -27.33
CA THR A 545 30.46 21.83 -27.79
C THR A 545 29.81 20.96 -26.70
N LEU A 546 30.49 20.71 -25.57
CA LEU A 546 29.94 19.97 -24.42
C LEU A 546 29.25 20.96 -23.47
N ASP A 547 28.00 20.66 -23.05
CA ASP A 547 27.15 21.55 -22.22
C ASP A 547 26.74 22.89 -22.87
N GLN A 548 26.72 23.01 -24.21
CA GLN A 548 26.38 24.28 -24.87
C GLN A 548 25.00 24.36 -25.57
N GLN A 549 24.23 23.27 -25.63
CA GLN A 549 22.84 23.29 -26.15
C GLN A 549 22.22 21.89 -26.00
N CYS A 550 21.50 21.62 -24.90
CA CYS A 550 20.82 20.33 -24.70
C CYS A 550 19.78 19.98 -25.80
N THR A 551 19.36 20.96 -26.62
CA THR A 551 18.45 20.82 -27.76
C THR A 551 19.09 20.17 -28.98
N VAL A 552 20.41 20.29 -29.18
CA VAL A 552 21.13 19.79 -30.36
C VAL A 552 21.94 18.54 -29.97
N THR A 553 21.27 17.58 -29.33
CA THR A 553 21.86 16.30 -28.94
C THR A 553 21.15 15.14 -29.64
N ARG A 554 21.86 14.06 -29.96
CA ARG A 554 21.23 12.82 -30.45
C ARG A 554 20.24 12.33 -29.38
N PRO A 555 18.96 12.07 -29.72
CA PRO A 555 17.92 11.85 -28.71
C PRO A 555 18.23 10.77 -27.66
N GLY A 556 18.84 9.66 -28.07
CA GLY A 556 19.17 8.53 -27.19
C GLY A 556 20.25 8.83 -26.13
N VAL A 557 21.09 9.86 -26.33
CA VAL A 557 22.18 10.21 -25.38
C VAL A 557 21.59 10.52 -24.00
N SER A 558 20.53 11.33 -23.98
CA SER A 558 19.88 11.75 -22.75
C SER A 558 19.27 10.58 -21.96
N MET A 559 18.71 9.59 -22.65
CA MET A 559 18.11 8.41 -22.03
C MET A 559 19.18 7.54 -21.36
N MET A 560 20.30 7.31 -22.04
CA MET A 560 21.43 6.54 -21.49
C MET A 560 22.07 7.26 -20.30
N ALA A 561 22.37 8.55 -20.44
CA ALA A 561 22.94 9.34 -19.35
C ALA A 561 22.01 9.35 -18.11
N SER A 562 20.70 9.49 -18.32
CA SER A 562 19.72 9.50 -17.22
C SER A 562 19.57 8.14 -16.55
N ALA A 563 19.62 7.04 -17.31
CA ALA A 563 19.61 5.69 -16.75
C ALA A 563 20.85 5.46 -15.88
N LEU A 564 22.03 5.74 -16.43
CA LEU A 564 23.31 5.57 -15.73
C LEU A 564 23.42 6.48 -14.49
N ALA A 565 22.88 7.69 -14.54
CA ALA A 565 22.85 8.59 -13.39
C ALA A 565 22.00 8.02 -12.23
N VAL A 566 20.84 7.44 -12.53
CA VAL A 566 20.00 6.81 -11.49
C VAL A 566 20.64 5.53 -10.98
N GLU A 567 21.11 4.63 -11.85
CA GLU A 567 21.80 3.40 -11.43
C GLU A 567 23.01 3.71 -10.55
N LEU A 568 23.79 4.75 -10.88
CA LEU A 568 24.91 5.20 -10.05
C LEU A 568 24.45 5.63 -8.66
N LEU A 569 23.35 6.38 -8.53
CA LEU A 569 22.79 6.72 -7.22
C LEU A 569 22.36 5.47 -6.46
N ILE A 570 21.64 4.55 -7.11
CA ILE A 570 21.16 3.33 -6.44
C ILE A 570 22.36 2.51 -5.93
N SER A 571 23.40 2.31 -6.74
CA SER A 571 24.64 1.64 -6.32
C SER A 571 25.33 2.35 -5.15
N VAL A 572 25.39 3.69 -5.16
CA VAL A 572 25.90 4.48 -4.02
C VAL A 572 25.09 4.21 -2.74
N LEU A 573 23.75 4.18 -2.83
CA LEU A 573 22.87 3.94 -1.67
C LEU A 573 22.95 2.50 -1.13
N GLN A 574 23.20 1.53 -2.00
CA GLN A 574 23.36 0.13 -1.62
C GLN A 574 24.76 -0.17 -1.08
N HIS A 575 25.78 0.57 -1.50
CA HIS A 575 27.13 0.37 -1.02
C HIS A 575 27.25 0.64 0.49
N PRO A 576 27.94 -0.20 1.29
CA PRO A 576 28.06 -0.02 2.74
C PRO A 576 28.62 1.34 3.17
N LYS A 577 29.58 1.87 2.40
CA LYS A 577 30.19 3.20 2.61
C LYS A 577 29.38 4.39 2.06
N GLY A 578 28.24 4.15 1.41
CA GLY A 578 27.40 5.22 0.87
C GLY A 578 28.15 6.15 -0.09
N GLY A 579 28.04 7.47 0.15
CA GLY A 579 28.75 8.50 -0.63
C GLY A 579 30.29 8.45 -0.55
N ASP A 580 30.85 7.75 0.44
CA ASP A 580 32.30 7.52 0.58
C ASP A 580 32.77 6.22 -0.09
N ALA A 581 31.91 5.59 -0.91
CA ALA A 581 32.31 4.44 -1.72
C ALA A 581 33.56 4.77 -2.57
N PRO A 582 34.58 3.89 -2.61
CA PRO A 582 35.76 4.09 -3.44
C PRO A 582 35.40 4.02 -4.93
N ALA A 583 36.22 4.63 -5.78
CA ALA A 583 36.11 4.49 -7.22
C ALA A 583 37.33 3.74 -7.76
N ASP A 584 37.09 2.60 -8.39
CA ASP A 584 38.13 1.85 -9.07
C ASP A 584 38.49 2.52 -10.40
N THR A 585 39.78 2.69 -10.66
CA THR A 585 40.32 3.19 -11.93
C THR A 585 40.63 2.07 -12.92
N SER A 586 40.71 0.82 -12.44
CA SER A 586 41.01 -0.35 -13.24
C SER A 586 39.74 -0.98 -13.78
N ALA A 587 39.26 -0.46 -14.91
CA ALA A 587 38.14 -1.04 -15.65
C ALA A 587 38.50 -2.37 -16.36
N HIS A 588 39.39 -3.17 -15.77
CA HIS A 588 39.78 -4.50 -16.25
C HIS A 588 39.28 -5.55 -15.25
N GLU A 589 38.50 -6.52 -15.74
CA GLU A 589 37.82 -7.57 -14.96
C GLU A 589 38.74 -8.34 -13.98
N ASP A 590 40.05 -8.38 -14.25
CA ASP A 590 41.04 -9.14 -13.47
C ASP A 590 41.53 -8.45 -12.18
N ASN A 591 41.26 -7.15 -11.97
CA ASN A 591 41.79 -6.36 -10.85
C ASN A 591 40.73 -5.81 -9.88
N LEU A 592 39.47 -6.24 -10.00
CA LEU A 592 38.38 -5.82 -9.13
C LEU A 592 38.64 -6.25 -7.68
N THR A 593 38.90 -5.26 -6.82
CA THR A 593 39.03 -5.51 -5.38
C THR A 593 37.64 -5.71 -4.75
N LYS A 594 37.48 -6.72 -3.88
CA LYS A 594 36.22 -7.02 -3.16
C LYS A 594 35.65 -5.83 -2.37
N GLU A 595 36.46 -4.81 -2.08
CA GLU A 595 36.06 -3.60 -1.35
C GLU A 595 35.34 -2.55 -2.21
N ALA A 596 35.41 -2.67 -3.55
CA ALA A 596 34.76 -1.75 -4.49
C ALA A 596 33.40 -2.26 -5.01
N GLU A 597 33.04 -3.50 -4.70
CA GLU A 597 31.78 -4.11 -5.13
C GLU A 597 30.66 -3.90 -4.10
N CYS A 598 29.54 -3.34 -4.56
CA CYS A 598 28.25 -3.50 -3.87
C CYS A 598 27.44 -4.62 -4.52
N SER A 599 26.29 -4.98 -3.95
CA SER A 599 25.42 -6.02 -4.51
C SER A 599 24.95 -5.73 -5.95
N LEU A 600 24.96 -4.46 -6.38
CA LEU A 600 24.63 -4.00 -7.73
C LEU A 600 25.88 -3.80 -8.64
N GLY A 601 27.07 -4.15 -8.17
CA GLY A 601 28.32 -4.02 -8.90
C GLY A 601 29.14 -2.79 -8.49
N LEU A 602 29.84 -2.21 -9.47
CA LEU A 602 30.78 -1.11 -9.28
C LEU A 602 30.11 0.23 -8.95
N VAL A 603 30.82 1.07 -8.20
CA VAL A 603 30.43 2.46 -7.92
C VAL A 603 31.43 3.45 -8.56
N PRO A 604 31.41 3.63 -9.89
CA PRO A 604 32.40 4.45 -10.60
C PRO A 604 32.35 5.93 -10.18
N HIS A 605 33.45 6.65 -10.38
CA HIS A 605 33.48 8.10 -10.21
C HIS A 605 32.85 8.82 -11.40
N GLN A 606 33.32 8.51 -12.62
CA GLN A 606 32.81 9.04 -13.87
C GLN A 606 32.41 7.90 -14.81
N ILE A 607 31.39 8.15 -15.62
CA ILE A 607 30.99 7.32 -16.75
C ILE A 607 30.91 8.26 -17.95
N ARG A 608 31.80 8.05 -18.93
CA ARG A 608 31.80 8.80 -20.18
C ARG A 608 31.40 7.88 -21.32
N GLY A 609 30.33 8.23 -22.02
CA GLY A 609 29.83 7.45 -23.14
C GLY A 609 30.00 8.16 -24.48
N PHE A 610 30.30 7.39 -25.52
CA PHE A 610 30.49 7.85 -26.89
C PHE A 610 29.60 7.04 -27.84
N LEU A 611 28.54 7.64 -28.35
CA LEU A 611 27.56 6.94 -29.20
C LEU A 611 28.07 6.64 -30.60
N SER A 612 29.01 7.44 -31.11
CA SER A 612 29.66 7.16 -32.40
C SER A 612 30.42 5.85 -32.39
N ARG A 613 30.91 5.41 -31.22
CA ARG A 613 31.70 4.17 -31.05
C ARG A 613 31.01 3.10 -30.21
N PHE A 614 29.82 3.39 -29.66
CA PHE A 614 29.11 2.54 -28.71
C PHE A 614 30.00 2.08 -27.53
N HIS A 615 30.81 2.99 -27.02
CA HIS A 615 31.83 2.70 -26.02
C HIS A 615 31.68 3.58 -24.77
N GLN A 616 32.05 3.03 -23.60
CA GLN A 616 32.04 3.72 -22.31
C GLN A 616 33.39 3.55 -21.61
N ILE A 617 33.84 4.62 -20.94
CA ILE A 617 35.05 4.61 -20.10
C ILE A 617 34.71 5.09 -18.69
N LEU A 618 35.45 4.57 -17.71
CA LEU A 618 35.21 4.82 -16.27
C LEU A 618 36.40 5.51 -15.57
N PRO A 619 36.80 6.73 -15.98
CA PRO A 619 37.91 7.40 -15.33
C PRO A 619 37.55 7.80 -13.91
N ALA A 620 38.53 7.79 -13.01
CA ALA A 620 38.44 8.47 -11.73
C ALA A 620 39.48 9.60 -11.65
N GLY A 621 39.15 10.63 -10.88
CA GLY A 621 39.93 11.87 -10.83
C GLY A 621 39.89 12.40 -9.41
N GLN A 622 41.05 12.76 -8.90
CA GLN A 622 41.20 13.24 -7.54
C GLN A 622 40.69 14.69 -7.41
N ALA A 623 40.23 15.05 -6.22
CA ALA A 623 39.86 16.41 -5.89
C ALA A 623 41.06 17.34 -6.04
N PHE A 624 40.92 18.32 -6.93
CA PHE A 624 41.95 19.32 -7.17
C PHE A 624 41.95 20.38 -6.06
N ASP A 625 43.13 20.66 -5.52
CA ASP A 625 43.33 21.58 -4.40
C ASP A 625 43.05 23.04 -4.76
N LYS A 626 43.26 23.43 -6.02
CA LYS A 626 42.91 24.76 -6.56
C LYS A 626 41.56 24.81 -7.29
N CYS A 627 40.70 23.80 -7.10
CA CYS A 627 39.38 23.78 -7.73
C CYS A 627 38.52 24.99 -7.32
N THR A 628 37.88 25.64 -8.29
CA THR A 628 37.01 26.82 -8.09
C THR A 628 35.68 26.52 -7.41
N ALA A 629 35.34 25.25 -7.16
CA ALA A 629 34.08 24.85 -6.54
C ALA A 629 34.25 24.09 -5.22
N CYS A 630 35.12 23.07 -5.17
CA CYS A 630 35.22 22.18 -4.00
C CYS A 630 36.58 22.21 -3.26
N SER A 631 37.48 23.14 -3.59
CA SER A 631 38.72 23.33 -2.80
C SER A 631 38.39 23.74 -1.36
N SER A 632 39.30 23.47 -0.42
CA SER A 632 39.14 23.93 0.96
C SER A 632 39.05 25.45 1.02
N THR A 633 39.87 26.16 0.23
CA THR A 633 39.88 27.63 0.17
C THR A 633 38.50 28.19 -0.19
N VAL A 634 37.87 27.66 -1.24
CA VAL A 634 36.53 28.09 -1.67
C VAL A 634 35.47 27.75 -0.61
N LEU A 635 35.50 26.52 -0.08
CA LEU A 635 34.51 26.07 0.89
C LEU A 635 34.58 26.86 2.20
N ASP A 636 35.79 27.20 2.66
CA ASP A 636 35.99 27.96 3.88
C ASP A 636 35.57 29.42 3.70
N ARG A 637 35.86 30.04 2.54
CA ARG A 637 35.39 31.39 2.20
C ARG A 637 33.86 31.46 2.14
N TYR A 638 33.22 30.50 1.46
CA TYR A 638 31.76 30.42 1.41
C TYR A 638 31.13 30.26 2.80
N ARG A 639 31.73 29.46 3.70
CA ARG A 639 31.27 29.33 5.10
C ARG A 639 31.45 30.60 5.92
N GLN A 640 32.49 31.38 5.65
CA GLN A 640 32.82 32.60 6.39
C GLN A 640 31.98 33.80 5.95
N ASP A 641 31.92 34.08 4.64
CA ASP A 641 31.30 35.30 4.11
C ASP A 641 29.92 35.09 3.49
N GLY A 642 29.49 33.83 3.33
CA GLY A 642 28.16 33.47 2.84
C GLY A 642 27.79 34.14 1.51
N PHE A 643 26.66 34.85 1.50
CA PHE A 643 26.13 35.49 0.29
C PHE A 643 27.06 36.58 -0.28
N GLN A 644 27.86 37.27 0.54
CA GLN A 644 28.77 38.30 0.05
C GLN A 644 29.88 37.72 -0.83
N PHE A 645 30.41 36.55 -0.46
CA PHE A 645 31.33 35.80 -1.32
C PHE A 645 30.68 35.40 -2.65
N LEU A 646 29.43 34.92 -2.60
CA LEU A 646 28.70 34.52 -3.81
C LEU A 646 28.46 35.72 -4.73
N LEU A 647 28.08 36.87 -4.18
CA LEU A 647 27.85 38.09 -4.95
C LEU A 647 29.12 38.55 -5.68
N GLN A 648 30.29 38.47 -5.01
CA GLN A 648 31.58 38.72 -5.66
C GLN A 648 31.84 37.73 -6.80
N ALA A 649 31.63 36.43 -6.55
CA ALA A 649 31.82 35.39 -7.57
C ALA A 649 30.87 35.53 -8.79
N PHE A 650 29.67 36.07 -8.61
CA PHE A 650 28.75 36.34 -9.73
C PHE A 650 29.17 37.55 -10.56
N ASN A 651 29.67 38.60 -9.90
CA ASN A 651 29.99 39.88 -10.53
C ASN A 651 31.40 39.94 -11.13
N GLU A 652 32.35 39.21 -10.57
CA GLU A 652 33.78 39.29 -10.92
C GLU A 652 34.26 37.97 -11.57
N PRO A 653 34.49 37.94 -12.90
CA PRO A 653 34.80 36.70 -13.62
C PRO A 653 36.11 36.00 -13.18
N LEU A 654 37.12 36.77 -12.77
CA LEU A 654 38.46 36.26 -12.40
C LEU A 654 38.60 35.98 -10.91
N PHE A 655 37.67 36.45 -10.09
CA PHE A 655 37.74 36.37 -8.63
C PHE A 655 37.99 34.94 -8.12
N LEU A 656 37.30 33.96 -8.72
CA LEU A 656 37.46 32.56 -8.34
C LEU A 656 38.82 31.97 -8.74
N GLU A 657 39.41 32.39 -9.87
CA GLU A 657 40.73 31.92 -10.31
C GLU A 657 41.86 32.52 -9.48
N GLU A 658 41.74 33.80 -9.16
CA GLU A 658 42.71 34.52 -8.34
C GLU A 658 42.73 33.94 -6.93
N MET A 659 41.55 33.71 -6.34
CA MET A 659 41.41 33.21 -4.98
C MET A 659 41.91 31.78 -4.81
N THR A 660 41.76 30.91 -5.81
CA THR A 660 42.29 29.54 -5.74
C THR A 660 43.75 29.42 -6.17
N GLY A 661 44.37 30.50 -6.66
CA GLY A 661 45.73 30.48 -7.18
C GLY A 661 45.86 29.75 -8.52
N LEU A 662 44.76 29.65 -9.28
CA LEU A 662 44.72 29.16 -10.66
C LEU A 662 45.38 30.17 -11.59
N THR A 663 45.17 31.48 -11.38
CA THR A 663 45.80 32.54 -12.18
C THR A 663 47.33 32.44 -12.12
N GLN A 664 47.88 32.22 -10.93
CA GLN A 664 49.33 32.02 -10.75
C GLN A 664 49.81 30.72 -11.41
N MET A 665 49.03 29.64 -11.33
CA MET A 665 49.37 28.39 -12.02
C MET A 665 49.41 28.55 -13.55
N HIS A 666 48.49 29.31 -14.12
CA HIS A 666 48.49 29.61 -15.55
C HIS A 666 49.71 30.45 -15.95
N GLN A 667 50.08 31.45 -15.14
CA GLN A 667 51.30 32.24 -15.35
C GLN A 667 52.55 31.37 -15.26
N ASP A 668 52.68 30.55 -14.21
CA ASP A 668 53.82 29.64 -14.04
C ASP A 668 53.94 28.64 -15.20
N THR A 669 52.82 28.19 -15.78
CA THR A 669 52.82 27.27 -16.92
C THR A 669 53.25 27.97 -18.22
N LEU A 670 52.81 29.22 -18.42
CA LEU A 670 53.22 30.04 -19.57
C LEU A 670 54.71 30.37 -19.50
N ASP A 671 55.22 30.75 -18.32
CA ASP A 671 56.64 31.05 -18.12
C ASP A 671 57.52 29.80 -18.37
N VAL A 672 57.05 28.61 -18.02
CA VAL A 672 57.77 27.34 -18.32
C VAL A 672 57.77 27.02 -19.82
N TRP A 673 56.70 27.35 -20.54
CA TRP A 673 56.64 27.13 -21.99
C TRP A 673 57.52 28.14 -22.73
N ASP A 674 57.53 29.41 -22.31
CA ASP A 674 58.41 30.44 -22.85
C ASP A 674 59.89 30.12 -22.58
N LEU A 675 60.22 29.50 -21.45
CA LEU A 675 61.58 29.02 -21.15
C LEU A 675 61.98 27.77 -21.97
N SER A 676 61.02 26.98 -22.45
CA SER A 676 61.31 25.77 -23.24
C SER A 676 61.59 26.06 -24.72
N ASP A 677 61.07 27.16 -25.25
CA ASP A 677 61.33 27.58 -26.65
C ASP A 677 62.71 28.26 -26.81
N ASP A 678 63.32 28.74 -25.73
CA ASP A 678 64.63 29.41 -25.75
C ASP A 678 65.84 28.44 -25.62
N GLU A 679 65.65 27.19 -25.17
CA GLU A 679 66.77 26.22 -25.00
C GLU A 679 67.12 25.40 -26.26
N ASP A 680 66.27 25.39 -27.30
CA ASP A 680 66.48 24.58 -28.52
C ASP A 680 67.17 25.32 -29.70
N LEU A 681 67.59 26.58 -29.52
CA LEU A 681 68.20 27.39 -30.60
C LEU A 681 69.71 27.65 -30.47
N SER A 682 70.40 27.15 -29.44
CA SER A 682 71.82 27.47 -29.22
C SER A 682 72.85 26.34 -29.44
N SER A 683 72.48 25.17 -29.96
CA SER A 683 73.43 24.04 -30.11
C SER A 683 73.67 23.50 -31.52
N MET A 684 73.33 24.23 -32.59
CA MET A 684 73.61 23.78 -33.99
C MET A 684 74.48 24.72 -34.84
N GLU A 685 75.30 25.58 -34.23
CA GLU A 685 76.43 26.21 -34.92
C GLU A 685 77.72 25.98 -34.13
N THR A 686 78.43 24.90 -34.45
CA THR A 686 79.90 24.78 -34.58
C THR A 686 80.34 23.32 -34.40
N SER A 687 80.60 22.64 -35.52
CA SER A 687 81.77 21.79 -35.85
C SER A 687 81.44 20.74 -36.90
#